data_AF-A0A2Z3GQX9-F1
#
_entry.id   AF-A0A2Z3GQX9-F1
#
_cell.length_a   1.000
_cell.length_b   1.000
_cell.length_c   1.000
_cell.angle_alpha   90.00
_cell.angle_beta   90.00
_cell.angle_gamma   90.00
#
_symmetry.space_group_name_H-M   'P 1'
#
loop_
_entity.id
_entity.type
_entity.pdbx_description
1 polymer ?
#
loop_
_entity_poly.entity_id
_entity_poly.type
_entity_poly.pdbx_seq_one_letter_code
_entity_poly.pdbx_strand_id
1 'polypeptide(L)'
;MPTSRTRRLGPGSAECPRDSTPSPIRTSRSFSGGSTPAVRRTSSPPADWNTNKEDALVPHGFITWRPAGHAGNARVAAPPAFALAGAAGPQLCPAPPEPRPEAAQPLAARDEAVFLLHTAAEIEHALLVQYLYAAFSFGEPAARLRANGGDLEPEPHAKVFGPGGWDRTLLDIAVEEMFHLMTVQNVLRAIGGPLNLEREDMPFRSEFYPFPFTLEPVTKASLARYVAAEMPARPDPAAYPLLPEILARARVANHQGEINRVGALYARILELLGRVPSDAFRPETANGYQADPAEWGGSDATALPANKRARILARFGGTPSETKNKVRAVLSLIAEQGEGPGSDPTGSHFDLFYQMYKDFPETDADHGAVLWHPAVPVPRHPSTSPAPFPDPDLEAGRVTHGVAVRWAKVFNTRYRMLLHFLLHHLLTDGSVVDPDGRPRAARRRAALLGWAFTEMQTTLREVSNVLARLPRRGGAPFPPGRPPVAGAPFELPYTLNLPDRDADRWQLHRDVLDAAEGELADLTGPAGSDRAIARLRAANRTIRAVLAAPDPFGAGDSATIGFAQVVEILDQAVGGPAGAVGPPHRAFWRGLTRDQFVAHKVLGHSLVAVGNGAGSALVKALKGEPPFDGSEFPRMPVGSPPVPGDRIARIEKWIDAGCPGAAAPTAPTPREQMIELLKAKRPLARSPGRHGGVPAGGEVLSTLFEQERYADILQFLQTGAAGLPPAEGTPLVAPKNPGGSGLFIQITAGVMTGRFTADEVAVVERWINSL
;
A
#
# COMPACT_ATOMS: atom_id res chain seq x y z
N MET A 1 -47.41 5.94 23.12
CA MET A 1 -48.08 5.69 24.41
C MET A 1 -47.70 4.29 24.91
N PRO A 2 -47.56 4.06 26.23
CA PRO A 2 -46.27 3.61 26.78
C PRO A 2 -46.27 2.31 27.63
N THR A 3 -45.06 1.90 28.03
CA THR A 3 -44.64 1.13 29.23
C THR A 3 -44.91 -0.39 29.36
N SER A 4 -43.83 -1.17 29.52
CA SER A 4 -43.79 -2.42 30.31
C SER A 4 -42.36 -2.65 30.83
N ARG A 5 -42.10 -2.35 32.11
CA ARG A 5 -42.01 -3.25 33.28
C ARG A 5 -40.91 -4.32 33.21
N THR A 6 -39.82 -4.03 33.91
CA THR A 6 -38.76 -4.92 34.38
C THR A 6 -39.25 -5.89 35.46
N ARG A 7 -38.77 -7.14 35.43
CA ARG A 7 -38.85 -8.08 36.56
C ARG A 7 -37.49 -8.77 36.77
N ARG A 8 -36.92 -8.57 37.96
CA ARG A 8 -35.78 -9.30 38.52
C ARG A 8 -36.21 -10.70 38.95
N LEU A 9 -35.34 -11.69 38.76
CA LEU A 9 -35.32 -12.94 39.52
C LEU A 9 -33.86 -13.27 39.87
N GLY A 10 -33.63 -13.61 41.15
CA GLY A 10 -32.32 -13.94 41.72
C GLY A 10 -31.95 -15.42 41.58
N PRO A 11 -30.78 -15.83 42.11
CA PRO A 11 -30.12 -17.10 41.76
C PRO A 11 -30.51 -18.25 42.69
N GLY A 12 -30.62 -19.46 42.12
CA GLY A 12 -30.81 -20.71 42.85
C GLY A 12 -29.66 -21.69 42.56
N SER A 13 -29.05 -22.19 43.62
CA SER A 13 -27.95 -23.16 43.70
C SER A 13 -28.44 -24.61 43.75
N ALA A 14 -27.67 -25.56 43.18
CA ALA A 14 -27.54 -26.98 43.58
C ALA A 14 -26.57 -27.66 42.57
N GLU A 15 -25.32 -27.98 42.92
CA GLU A 15 -24.82 -29.22 43.55
C GLU A 15 -24.89 -30.51 42.69
N CYS A 16 -23.69 -31.08 42.47
CA CYS A 16 -23.40 -32.38 41.85
C CYS A 16 -23.85 -33.58 42.70
N PRO A 17 -23.88 -34.78 42.08
CA PRO A 17 -23.20 -35.91 42.70
C PRO A 17 -22.28 -36.69 41.73
N ARG A 18 -21.28 -37.34 42.35
CA ARG A 18 -20.22 -38.18 41.77
C ARG A 18 -20.62 -39.66 41.65
N ASP A 19 -19.73 -40.38 40.99
CA ASP A 19 -19.38 -41.80 41.10
C ASP A 19 -20.22 -42.84 40.34
N SER A 20 -19.59 -43.50 39.36
CA SER A 20 -19.06 -44.88 39.53
C SER A 20 -18.31 -45.38 38.29
N THR A 21 -17.15 -46.01 38.53
CA THR A 21 -16.32 -46.80 37.61
C THR A 21 -16.55 -48.31 37.88
N PRO A 22 -15.78 -49.25 37.30
CA PRO A 22 -15.83 -49.76 35.91
C PRO A 22 -15.94 -51.31 35.90
N SER A 23 -15.89 -51.95 34.71
CA SER A 23 -15.39 -53.34 34.41
C SER A 23 -16.19 -54.05 33.26
N PRO A 24 -15.68 -55.12 32.61
CA PRO A 24 -14.88 -54.96 31.38
C PRO A 24 -15.14 -56.09 30.32
N ILE A 25 -14.20 -56.24 29.36
CA ILE A 25 -13.77 -57.52 28.74
C ILE A 25 -14.45 -58.03 27.43
N ARG A 26 -13.55 -58.31 26.46
CA ARG A 26 -13.51 -59.36 25.38
C ARG A 26 -14.39 -59.20 24.14
N THR A 27 -14.01 -59.69 22.94
CA THR A 27 -12.76 -60.09 22.26
C THR A 27 -13.15 -60.48 20.82
N SER A 28 -12.19 -60.34 19.90
CA SER A 28 -11.89 -61.23 18.76
C SER A 28 -12.90 -61.43 17.61
N ARG A 29 -12.42 -61.18 16.38
CA ARG A 29 -12.18 -62.14 15.26
C ARG A 29 -11.84 -61.31 14.01
N SER A 30 -10.59 -61.24 13.53
CA SER A 30 -9.87 -62.16 12.63
C SER A 30 -10.61 -62.52 11.34
N PHE A 31 -10.09 -62.08 10.18
CA PHE A 31 -9.92 -62.91 8.97
C PHE A 31 -8.88 -62.28 8.02
N SER A 32 -8.29 -63.15 7.21
CA SER A 32 -6.93 -63.16 6.67
C SER A 32 -6.83 -63.02 5.14
N GLY A 33 -5.63 -62.69 4.65
CA GLY A 33 -5.10 -63.02 3.31
C GLY A 33 -5.37 -61.95 2.25
N GLY A 34 -4.46 -61.56 1.36
CA GLY A 34 -3.11 -62.02 1.01
C GLY A 34 -2.80 -61.54 -0.42
N SER A 35 -1.52 -61.30 -0.69
CA SER A 35 -0.87 -61.30 -2.02
C SER A 35 -0.85 -60.03 -2.89
N THR A 36 0.37 -59.51 -3.03
CA THR A 36 0.91 -58.62 -4.07
C THR A 36 0.98 -59.28 -5.45
N PRO A 37 1.15 -58.49 -6.53
CA PRO A 37 2.47 -58.49 -7.18
C PRO A 37 2.98 -57.11 -7.64
N ALA A 38 4.31 -57.06 -7.78
CA ALA A 38 5.11 -55.93 -8.23
C ALA A 38 5.16 -55.80 -9.76
N VAL A 39 5.32 -54.57 -10.26
CA VAL A 39 5.75 -54.29 -11.64
C VAL A 39 6.89 -53.27 -11.62
N ARG A 40 8.05 -53.69 -12.15
CA ARG A 40 9.21 -52.85 -12.50
C ARG A 40 8.89 -52.02 -13.74
N ARG A 41 9.41 -50.78 -13.81
CA ARG A 41 9.79 -50.15 -15.07
C ARG A 41 11.16 -49.49 -14.97
N THR A 42 12.00 -49.88 -15.91
CA THR A 42 13.32 -49.39 -16.28
C THR A 42 13.18 -48.35 -17.39
N SER A 43 14.01 -47.30 -17.40
CA SER A 43 14.87 -46.91 -18.54
C SER A 43 15.42 -45.48 -18.39
N SER A 44 16.74 -45.36 -18.48
CA SER A 44 17.56 -44.15 -18.54
C SER A 44 17.35 -43.31 -19.83
N PRO A 45 17.79 -42.03 -19.86
CA PRO A 45 17.81 -41.18 -21.05
C PRO A 45 19.13 -41.33 -21.85
N PRO A 46 19.19 -40.88 -23.12
CA PRO A 46 20.45 -40.82 -23.87
C PRO A 46 21.15 -39.46 -23.77
N ALA A 47 22.49 -39.55 -23.66
CA ALA A 47 23.51 -38.53 -23.97
C ALA A 47 23.65 -38.40 -25.50
N ASP A 48 24.43 -37.53 -26.14
CA ASP A 48 25.54 -36.63 -25.83
C ASP A 48 25.71 -35.72 -27.09
N TRP A 49 26.53 -34.66 -27.04
CA TRP A 49 27.53 -34.26 -28.07
C TRP A 49 28.07 -32.85 -27.73
N ASN A 50 29.23 -32.87 -27.09
CA ASN A 50 30.25 -31.82 -26.93
C ASN A 50 31.01 -31.69 -28.28
N THR A 51 31.50 -30.55 -28.79
CA THR A 51 32.75 -29.83 -28.46
C THR A 51 32.87 -28.63 -29.46
N ASN A 52 33.35 -27.41 -29.14
CA ASN A 52 34.73 -26.90 -28.88
C ASN A 52 34.57 -25.42 -28.39
N LYS A 53 35.19 -24.93 -27.31
CA LYS A 53 36.60 -24.48 -27.11
C LYS A 53 37.02 -23.37 -28.11
N GLU A 54 37.51 -22.17 -27.74
CA GLU A 54 38.43 -21.75 -26.65
C GLU A 54 38.41 -20.22 -26.39
N ASP A 55 38.66 -19.84 -25.12
CA ASP A 55 39.52 -18.77 -24.51
C ASP A 55 39.57 -17.31 -25.05
N ALA A 56 39.78 -16.23 -24.28
CA ALA A 56 39.84 -15.84 -22.86
C ALA A 56 39.91 -14.27 -22.86
N LEU A 57 39.33 -13.53 -21.91
CA LEU A 57 40.03 -12.90 -20.77
C LEU A 57 39.03 -12.06 -19.94
N VAL A 58 39.08 -12.29 -18.62
CA VAL A 58 38.40 -11.65 -17.47
C VAL A 58 39.55 -10.93 -16.70
N PRO A 59 39.40 -9.85 -15.86
CA PRO A 59 38.53 -9.80 -14.66
C PRO A 59 38.02 -8.39 -14.22
N HIS A 60 37.12 -8.14 -13.25
CA HIS A 60 36.57 -8.77 -12.02
C HIS A 60 35.10 -8.25 -11.82
N GLY A 61 34.12 -8.86 -11.14
CA GLY A 61 34.06 -10.02 -10.25
C GLY A 61 33.23 -9.71 -8.99
N PHE A 62 31.90 -9.90 -9.05
CA PHE A 62 30.94 -9.85 -7.92
C PHE A 62 31.02 -11.12 -7.04
N ILE A 63 30.79 -10.95 -5.74
CA ILE A 63 30.88 -11.98 -4.69
C ILE A 63 29.56 -12.77 -4.60
N THR A 64 29.66 -14.11 -4.58
CA THR A 64 28.60 -15.04 -4.14
C THR A 64 29.15 -15.96 -3.05
N TRP A 65 28.32 -16.32 -2.07
CA TRP A 65 28.66 -17.21 -0.97
C TRP A 65 28.13 -18.63 -1.21
N ARG A 66 28.99 -19.64 -0.98
CA ARG A 66 28.62 -21.05 -0.77
C ARG A 66 29.37 -21.59 0.46
N PRO A 67 28.82 -22.60 1.15
CA PRO A 67 29.22 -22.98 2.51
C PRO A 67 30.46 -23.88 2.51
N ALA A 68 31.33 -23.69 3.50
CA ALA A 68 32.44 -24.59 3.78
C ALA A 68 32.04 -25.60 4.87
N GLY A 69 31.99 -26.88 4.50
CA GLY A 69 32.19 -27.97 5.44
C GLY A 69 33.68 -28.22 5.61
N HIS A 70 34.14 -28.39 6.85
CA HIS A 70 35.40 -29.06 7.16
C HIS A 70 35.18 -30.01 8.33
N ALA A 71 35.52 -31.27 8.11
CA ALA A 71 35.66 -32.30 9.13
C ALA A 71 36.97 -32.09 9.88
N GLY A 72 36.90 -32.15 11.22
CA GLY A 72 38.06 -32.19 12.10
C GLY A 72 37.72 -33.04 13.32
N ASN A 73 38.30 -34.23 13.39
CA ASN A 73 38.20 -35.14 14.54
C ASN A 73 38.97 -34.55 15.73
N ALA A 74 38.28 -34.34 16.86
CA ALA A 74 38.90 -34.24 18.17
C ALA A 74 37.97 -34.88 19.22
N ARG A 75 38.38 -36.03 19.78
CA ARG A 75 37.82 -36.59 21.02
C ARG A 75 38.39 -35.79 22.19
N VAL A 76 37.57 -35.28 23.12
CA VAL A 76 37.83 -35.27 24.60
C VAL A 76 36.52 -34.98 25.38
N ALA A 77 36.22 -35.88 26.31
CA ALA A 77 35.48 -35.83 27.59
C ALA A 77 34.11 -35.13 27.75
N ALA A 78 33.13 -35.93 28.20
CA ALA A 78 31.87 -35.49 28.81
C ALA A 78 32.03 -35.20 30.31
N PRO A 79 31.30 -34.22 30.89
CA PRO A 79 30.95 -34.18 32.31
C PRO A 79 29.59 -34.85 32.58
N PRO A 80 29.28 -35.23 33.84
CA PRO A 80 28.38 -36.34 34.13
C PRO A 80 26.90 -35.98 34.06
N ALA A 81 26.11 -37.00 33.70
CA ALA A 81 24.66 -37.00 33.79
C ALA A 81 24.20 -36.89 35.25
N PHE A 82 23.36 -35.90 35.53
CA PHE A 82 22.40 -35.99 36.64
C PHE A 82 21.10 -36.59 36.09
N ALA A 83 20.84 -37.83 36.47
CA ALA A 83 19.55 -38.47 36.26
C ALA A 83 18.54 -37.88 37.24
N LEU A 84 17.43 -37.35 36.71
CA LEU A 84 16.19 -37.23 37.48
C LEU A 84 15.03 -37.80 36.65
N ALA A 85 14.53 -38.92 37.18
CA ALA A 85 13.22 -39.54 37.06
C ALA A 85 12.29 -39.11 35.91
N GLY A 86 11.90 -40.10 35.10
CA GLY A 86 10.86 -39.97 34.09
C GLY A 86 9.51 -39.57 34.70
N ALA A 87 9.03 -38.40 34.27
CA ALA A 87 7.61 -38.11 34.24
C ALA A 87 7.10 -38.46 32.83
N ALA A 88 6.10 -39.33 32.76
CA ALA A 88 5.33 -39.52 31.54
C ALA A 88 4.82 -38.14 31.09
N GLY A 89 5.18 -37.72 29.87
CA GLY A 89 4.73 -36.46 29.30
C GLY A 89 3.20 -36.38 29.36
N PRO A 90 2.61 -35.21 29.69
CA PRO A 90 1.16 -35.09 29.73
C PRO A 90 0.63 -35.45 28.35
N GLN A 91 -0.21 -36.49 28.33
CA GLN A 91 -1.01 -36.84 27.17
C GLN A 91 -1.86 -35.60 26.87
N LEU A 92 -1.52 -34.91 25.77
CA LEU A 92 -2.24 -33.72 25.31
C LEU A 92 -3.73 -34.04 25.28
N CYS A 93 -4.50 -33.40 26.15
CA CYS A 93 -5.95 -33.42 26.04
C CYS A 93 -6.30 -32.91 24.63
N PRO A 94 -7.26 -33.52 23.91
CA PRO A 94 -7.80 -32.88 22.72
C PRO A 94 -8.25 -31.47 23.12
N ALA A 95 -7.82 -30.47 22.35
CA ALA A 95 -8.28 -29.10 22.55
C ALA A 95 -9.82 -29.12 22.62
N PRO A 96 -10.45 -28.42 23.58
CA PRO A 96 -11.90 -28.31 23.62
C PRO A 96 -12.39 -27.82 22.24
N PRO A 97 -13.55 -28.31 21.76
CA PRO A 97 -14.10 -27.83 20.50
C PRO A 97 -14.25 -26.31 20.59
N GLU A 98 -13.70 -25.60 19.62
CA GLU A 98 -13.82 -24.15 19.55
C GLU A 98 -15.32 -23.78 19.50
N PRO A 99 -15.74 -22.72 20.20
CA PRO A 99 -17.09 -22.20 20.06
C PRO A 99 -17.31 -21.88 18.58
N ARG A 100 -18.31 -22.52 17.97
CA ARG A 100 -18.61 -22.28 16.56
C ARG A 100 -19.30 -20.93 16.44
N PRO A 101 -18.89 -20.10 15.47
CA PRO A 101 -19.64 -18.90 15.13
C PRO A 101 -21.06 -19.33 14.69
N GLU A 102 -22.08 -19.12 15.52
CA GLU A 102 -23.47 -19.43 15.18
C GLU A 102 -24.33 -18.21 15.46
N ALA A 103 -25.26 -17.91 14.55
CA ALA A 103 -26.21 -16.82 14.78
C ALA A 103 -27.09 -17.14 16.00
N ALA A 104 -27.37 -16.12 16.82
CA ALA A 104 -28.21 -16.27 18.02
C ALA A 104 -29.64 -16.78 17.72
N GLN A 105 -30.10 -16.68 16.47
CA GLN A 105 -31.36 -17.24 15.99
C GLN A 105 -31.12 -18.18 14.81
N PRO A 106 -31.92 -19.25 14.63
CA PRO A 106 -31.78 -20.14 13.49
C PRO A 106 -32.06 -19.39 12.18
N LEU A 107 -31.04 -19.26 11.33
CA LEU A 107 -31.15 -18.67 10.00
C LEU A 107 -31.14 -19.77 8.93
N ALA A 108 -31.70 -19.46 7.76
CA ALA A 108 -31.52 -20.34 6.59
C ALA A 108 -30.04 -20.33 6.18
N ALA A 109 -29.50 -21.45 5.68
CA ALA A 109 -28.06 -21.58 5.41
C ALA A 109 -27.47 -20.46 4.52
N ARG A 110 -28.24 -19.96 3.54
CA ARG A 110 -27.83 -18.82 2.71
C ARG A 110 -27.80 -17.52 3.50
N ASP A 111 -28.81 -17.29 4.33
CA ASP A 111 -28.95 -16.09 5.15
C ASP A 111 -27.86 -16.02 6.22
N GLU A 112 -27.59 -17.15 6.89
CA GLU A 112 -26.46 -17.30 7.82
C GLU A 112 -25.11 -17.09 7.12
N ALA A 113 -24.93 -17.61 5.90
CA ALA A 113 -23.72 -17.38 5.13
C ALA A 113 -23.53 -15.88 4.79
N VAL A 114 -24.60 -15.17 4.41
CA VAL A 114 -24.55 -13.72 4.16
C VAL A 114 -24.23 -12.95 5.45
N PHE A 115 -24.85 -13.31 6.57
CA PHE A 115 -24.56 -12.73 7.88
C PHE A 115 -23.07 -12.88 8.28
N LEU A 116 -22.51 -14.07 8.12
CA LEU A 116 -21.10 -14.31 8.42
C LEU A 116 -20.16 -13.70 7.38
N LEU A 117 -20.56 -13.59 6.11
CA LEU A 117 -19.79 -12.86 5.09
C LEU A 117 -19.76 -11.35 5.36
N HIS A 118 -20.84 -10.77 5.91
CA HIS A 118 -20.82 -9.38 6.39
C HIS A 118 -19.84 -9.20 7.55
N THR A 119 -19.87 -10.14 8.50
CA THR A 119 -18.93 -10.18 9.63
C THR A 119 -17.50 -10.33 9.14
N ALA A 120 -17.24 -11.20 8.16
CA ALA A 120 -15.94 -11.34 7.53
C ALA A 120 -15.50 -10.02 6.88
N ALA A 121 -16.36 -9.38 6.08
CA ALA A 121 -16.02 -8.08 5.48
C ALA A 121 -15.67 -7.02 6.53
N GLU A 122 -16.39 -6.96 7.65
CA GLU A 122 -16.07 -6.04 8.75
C GLU A 122 -14.73 -6.36 9.41
N ILE A 123 -14.39 -7.65 9.60
CA ILE A 123 -13.11 -8.10 10.14
C ILE A 123 -11.96 -7.77 9.18
N GLU A 124 -12.08 -8.11 7.88
CA GLU A 124 -11.09 -7.79 6.85
C GLU A 124 -10.83 -6.28 6.81
N HIS A 125 -11.90 -5.48 6.85
CA HIS A 125 -11.78 -4.02 6.86
C HIS A 125 -11.17 -3.49 8.18
N ALA A 126 -11.54 -4.06 9.33
CA ALA A 126 -10.97 -3.71 10.62
C ALA A 126 -9.48 -4.02 10.70
N LEU A 127 -9.05 -5.23 10.33
CA LEU A 127 -7.65 -5.65 10.31
C LEU A 127 -6.83 -4.82 9.32
N LEU A 128 -7.33 -4.62 8.10
CA LEU A 128 -6.72 -3.71 7.11
C LEU A 128 -6.36 -2.36 7.72
N VAL A 129 -7.33 -1.71 8.38
CA VAL A 129 -7.13 -0.36 8.91
C VAL A 129 -6.21 -0.38 10.14
N GLN A 130 -6.28 -1.41 10.98
CA GLN A 130 -5.37 -1.58 12.12
C GLN A 130 -3.93 -1.79 11.65
N TYR A 131 -3.71 -2.59 10.62
CA TYR A 131 -2.40 -2.81 10.01
C TYR A 131 -1.86 -1.55 9.33
N LEU A 132 -2.71 -0.80 8.61
CA LEU A 132 -2.34 0.53 8.07
C LEU A 132 -1.95 1.51 9.17
N TYR A 133 -2.73 1.59 10.25
CA TYR A 133 -2.46 2.50 11.35
C TYR A 133 -1.14 2.15 12.07
N ALA A 134 -0.92 0.85 12.32
CA ALA A 134 0.33 0.33 12.85
C ALA A 134 1.53 0.67 11.93
N ALA A 135 1.39 0.48 10.61
CA ALA A 135 2.41 0.85 9.64
C ALA A 135 2.70 2.35 9.61
N PHE A 136 1.65 3.18 9.63
CA PHE A 136 1.79 4.65 9.66
C PHE A 136 2.43 5.14 10.96
N SER A 137 2.28 4.38 12.06
CA SER A 137 2.88 4.73 13.34
C SER A 137 4.42 4.66 13.34
N PHE A 138 5.08 4.05 12.33
CA PHE A 138 6.53 4.17 12.22
C PHE A 138 7.00 5.61 11.91
N GLY A 139 6.15 6.48 11.35
CA GLY A 139 6.51 7.87 11.02
C GLY A 139 7.61 8.00 9.95
N GLU A 140 8.04 9.24 9.65
CA GLU A 140 9.07 9.46 8.62
C GLU A 140 10.50 9.17 9.13
N PRO A 141 11.35 8.51 8.32
CA PRO A 141 12.77 8.29 8.62
C PRO A 141 13.53 9.58 9.00
N ALA A 142 13.26 10.67 8.29
CA ALA A 142 13.89 11.97 8.51
C ALA A 142 13.46 12.67 9.82
N ALA A 143 12.25 12.39 10.32
CA ALA A 143 11.78 12.94 11.60
C ALA A 143 12.50 12.28 12.78
N ARG A 144 12.86 10.99 12.66
CA ARG A 144 13.64 10.27 13.68
C ARG A 144 15.10 10.72 13.75
N LEU A 145 15.73 10.99 12.61
CA LEU A 145 17.08 11.54 12.51
C LEU A 145 17.22 12.90 13.24
N ARG A 146 16.15 13.71 13.26
CA ARG A 146 16.16 15.02 13.93
C ARG A 146 15.80 14.98 15.41
N ALA A 147 14.99 14.00 15.84
CA ALA A 147 14.50 13.92 17.21
C ALA A 147 15.58 13.51 18.23
N ASN A 148 16.63 12.80 17.80
CA ASN A 148 17.63 12.23 18.70
C ASN A 148 18.98 12.96 18.74
N GLY A 149 19.21 14.01 17.94
CA GLY A 149 20.47 14.78 17.97
C GLY A 149 21.75 13.95 17.77
N GLY A 150 21.61 12.71 17.32
CA GLY A 150 22.67 11.72 17.14
C GLY A 150 22.21 10.68 16.12
N ASP A 151 23.17 10.18 15.34
CA ASP A 151 22.95 9.16 14.35
C ASP A 151 22.27 7.94 15.02
N LEU A 152 21.10 7.55 14.54
CA LEU A 152 20.60 6.21 14.87
C LEU A 152 21.64 5.22 14.34
N GLU A 153 22.04 4.27 15.17
CA GLU A 153 22.82 3.11 14.73
C GLU A 153 22.16 2.52 13.46
N PRO A 154 22.90 2.13 12.42
CA PRO A 154 22.35 1.71 11.12
C PRO A 154 21.34 0.55 11.18
N GLU A 155 21.45 -0.31 12.20
CA GLU A 155 20.69 -1.56 12.36
C GLU A 155 19.17 -1.36 12.65
N PRO A 156 18.74 -0.58 13.67
CA PRO A 156 17.31 -0.28 13.90
C PRO A 156 16.59 0.35 12.69
N HIS A 157 17.30 1.16 11.89
CA HIS A 157 16.72 1.77 10.70
C HIS A 157 16.49 0.74 9.59
N ALA A 158 17.44 -0.17 9.36
CA ALA A 158 17.31 -1.23 8.36
C ALA A 158 16.17 -2.21 8.68
N LYS A 159 15.95 -2.56 9.95
CA LYS A 159 14.82 -3.42 10.35
C LYS A 159 13.45 -2.78 10.10
N VAL A 160 13.33 -1.47 10.30
CA VAL A 160 12.05 -0.77 10.10
C VAL A 160 11.81 -0.44 8.64
N PHE A 161 12.79 0.16 7.95
CA PHE A 161 12.63 0.80 6.64
C PHE A 161 13.53 0.21 5.53
N GLY A 162 14.29 -0.84 5.83
CA GLY A 162 15.10 -1.53 4.83
C GLY A 162 14.25 -2.39 3.87
N PRO A 163 14.89 -3.04 2.88
CA PRO A 163 14.21 -4.02 2.05
C PRO A 163 13.61 -5.14 2.92
N GLY A 164 12.30 -5.33 2.85
CA GLY A 164 11.59 -6.27 3.73
C GLY A 164 11.42 -5.78 5.18
N GLY A 165 11.58 -4.49 5.43
CA GLY A 165 11.38 -3.89 6.74
C GLY A 165 9.95 -4.04 7.26
N TRP A 166 9.79 -3.81 8.56
CA TRP A 166 8.50 -3.93 9.23
C TRP A 166 7.44 -2.98 8.69
N ASP A 167 7.82 -1.75 8.28
CA ASP A 167 6.87 -0.80 7.71
C ASP A 167 6.24 -1.34 6.43
N ARG A 168 7.07 -1.92 5.56
CA ARG A 168 6.64 -2.50 4.31
C ARG A 168 5.86 -3.79 4.52
N THR A 169 6.29 -4.63 5.45
CA THR A 169 5.60 -5.89 5.78
C THR A 169 4.16 -5.62 6.24
N LEU A 170 3.95 -4.68 7.17
CA LEU A 170 2.60 -4.31 7.61
C LEU A 170 1.77 -3.69 6.47
N LEU A 171 2.37 -2.86 5.62
CA LEU A 171 1.67 -2.30 4.45
C LEU A 171 1.28 -3.38 3.44
N ASP A 172 2.14 -4.36 3.19
CA ASP A 172 1.86 -5.44 2.26
C ASP A 172 0.73 -6.34 2.78
N ILE A 173 0.73 -6.68 4.08
CA ILE A 173 -0.37 -7.41 4.72
C ILE A 173 -1.66 -6.58 4.66
N ALA A 174 -1.63 -5.29 4.99
CA ALA A 174 -2.82 -4.43 4.87
C ALA A 174 -3.37 -4.34 3.43
N VAL A 175 -2.49 -4.43 2.42
CA VAL A 175 -2.91 -4.54 1.02
C VAL A 175 -3.51 -5.92 0.75
N GLU A 176 -2.94 -7.00 1.26
CA GLU A 176 -3.53 -8.35 1.18
C GLU A 176 -4.96 -8.36 1.77
N GLU A 177 -5.21 -7.75 2.94
CA GLU A 177 -6.56 -7.61 3.52
C GLU A 177 -7.53 -6.81 2.65
N MET A 178 -7.03 -5.86 1.84
CA MET A 178 -7.90 -5.13 0.91
C MET A 178 -8.42 -6.07 -0.18
N PHE A 179 -7.56 -6.96 -0.66
CA PHE A 179 -7.92 -7.95 -1.66
C PHE A 179 -8.87 -9.00 -1.07
N HIS A 180 -8.69 -9.40 0.20
CA HIS A 180 -9.66 -10.21 0.93
C HIS A 180 -11.02 -9.51 1.02
N LEU A 181 -11.05 -8.25 1.48
CA LEU A 181 -12.27 -7.46 1.59
C LEU A 181 -13.03 -7.40 0.25
N MET A 182 -12.33 -7.11 -0.86
CA MET A 182 -12.96 -7.08 -2.20
C MET A 182 -13.41 -8.45 -2.68
N THR A 183 -12.68 -9.50 -2.35
CA THR A 183 -13.10 -10.87 -2.65
C THR A 183 -14.36 -11.23 -1.91
N VAL A 184 -14.48 -10.87 -0.62
CA VAL A 184 -15.72 -11.04 0.15
C VAL A 184 -16.86 -10.25 -0.50
N GLN A 185 -16.62 -9.04 -1.02
CA GLN A 185 -17.63 -8.31 -1.79
C GLN A 185 -18.05 -9.07 -3.07
N ASN A 186 -17.10 -9.65 -3.80
CA ASN A 186 -17.40 -10.48 -4.97
C ASN A 186 -18.20 -11.74 -4.60
N VAL A 187 -17.92 -12.35 -3.45
CA VAL A 187 -18.68 -13.49 -2.93
C VAL A 187 -20.10 -13.07 -2.56
N LEU A 188 -20.27 -11.92 -1.88
CA LEU A 188 -21.59 -11.35 -1.59
C LEU A 188 -22.39 -11.13 -2.88
N ARG A 189 -21.78 -10.57 -3.93
CA ARG A 189 -22.40 -10.48 -5.26
C ARG A 189 -22.78 -11.85 -5.82
N ALA A 190 -21.87 -12.82 -5.75
CA ALA A 190 -22.07 -14.15 -6.30
C ALA A 190 -23.16 -14.95 -5.58
N ILE A 191 -23.42 -14.73 -4.29
CA ILE A 191 -24.52 -15.39 -3.55
C ILE A 191 -25.79 -14.51 -3.48
N GLY A 192 -25.75 -13.29 -4.02
CA GLY A 192 -26.84 -12.32 -4.00
C GLY A 192 -27.08 -11.64 -2.63
N GLY A 193 -26.04 -11.54 -1.80
CA GLY A 193 -26.05 -10.72 -0.58
C GLY A 193 -25.75 -9.24 -0.88
N PRO A 194 -26.17 -8.31 -0.01
CA PRO A 194 -25.80 -6.91 -0.15
C PRO A 194 -24.31 -6.72 0.18
N LEU A 195 -23.68 -5.72 -0.44
CA LEU A 195 -22.30 -5.33 -0.13
C LEU A 195 -22.19 -4.82 1.32
N ASN A 196 -21.01 -4.97 1.92
CA ASN A 196 -20.74 -4.48 3.26
C ASN A 196 -19.30 -3.97 3.37
N LEU A 197 -19.14 -2.66 3.57
CA LEU A 197 -17.85 -2.02 3.89
C LEU A 197 -17.86 -1.39 5.30
N GLU A 198 -18.87 -1.71 6.12
CA GLU A 198 -18.87 -1.29 7.53
C GLU A 198 -17.67 -1.88 8.28
N ARG A 199 -17.49 -1.45 9.53
CA ARG A 199 -16.60 -2.08 10.51
C ARG A 199 -17.42 -2.37 11.76
N GLU A 200 -16.82 -3.12 12.69
CA GLU A 200 -17.42 -3.64 13.92
C GLU A 200 -18.72 -2.96 14.37
N ASP A 201 -19.83 -3.70 14.27
CA ASP A 201 -21.17 -3.28 14.71
C ASP A 201 -21.43 -3.79 16.14
N MET A 202 -21.18 -2.93 17.12
CA MET A 202 -21.38 -3.25 18.52
C MET A 202 -22.85 -3.09 18.92
N PRO A 203 -23.47 -4.05 19.66
CA PRO A 203 -22.90 -5.26 20.26
C PRO A 203 -23.30 -6.58 19.58
N PHE A 204 -23.98 -6.57 18.43
CA PHE A 204 -24.66 -7.77 17.90
C PHE A 204 -23.71 -8.88 17.43
N ARG A 205 -22.45 -8.55 17.12
CA ARG A 205 -21.48 -9.48 16.50
C ARG A 205 -20.15 -9.59 17.24
N SER A 206 -20.02 -8.99 18.43
CA SER A 206 -18.75 -8.84 19.14
C SER A 206 -18.01 -10.16 19.39
N GLU A 207 -18.74 -11.27 19.49
CA GLU A 207 -18.18 -12.62 19.71
C GLU A 207 -17.48 -13.23 18.49
N PHE A 208 -17.65 -12.66 17.29
CA PHE A 208 -17.02 -13.15 16.06
C PHE A 208 -15.74 -12.41 15.69
N TYR A 209 -15.54 -11.20 16.20
CA TYR A 209 -14.33 -10.44 15.92
C TYR A 209 -13.14 -11.05 16.68
N PRO A 210 -11.93 -11.03 16.09
CA PRO A 210 -10.73 -11.47 16.79
C PRO A 210 -10.56 -10.81 18.16
N PHE A 211 -10.78 -9.50 18.21
CA PHE A 211 -10.76 -8.66 19.40
C PHE A 211 -11.45 -7.32 19.07
N PRO A 212 -11.84 -6.51 20.07
CA PRO A 212 -12.48 -5.22 19.83
C PRO A 212 -11.60 -4.31 18.96
N PHE A 213 -12.19 -3.71 17.94
CA PHE A 213 -11.51 -2.86 16.98
C PHE A 213 -10.73 -1.75 17.69
N THR A 214 -9.40 -1.78 17.57
CA THR A 214 -8.51 -0.84 18.26
C THR A 214 -7.48 -0.27 17.29
N LEU A 215 -7.58 1.02 16.99
CA LEU A 215 -6.48 1.71 16.32
C LEU A 215 -5.39 2.02 17.33
N GLU A 216 -4.21 1.43 17.16
CA GLU A 216 -3.07 1.63 18.05
C GLU A 216 -1.72 1.55 17.32
N PRO A 217 -0.69 2.24 17.82
CA PRO A 217 0.64 2.12 17.25
C PRO A 217 1.18 0.68 17.33
N VAL A 218 2.17 0.37 16.50
CA VAL A 218 2.86 -0.91 16.56
C VAL A 218 3.66 -1.04 17.86
N THR A 219 3.37 -2.10 18.62
CA THR A 219 3.96 -2.48 19.92
C THR A 219 4.03 -4.00 19.99
N LYS A 220 4.75 -4.57 20.96
CA LYS A 220 4.67 -6.02 21.20
C LYS A 220 3.24 -6.47 21.54
N ALA A 221 2.47 -5.67 22.27
CA ALA A 221 1.08 -6.02 22.61
C ALA A 221 0.18 -6.07 21.37
N SER A 222 0.30 -5.11 20.45
CA SER A 222 -0.47 -5.10 19.21
C SER A 222 -0.07 -6.24 18.27
N LEU A 223 1.24 -6.47 18.12
CA LEU A 223 1.75 -7.63 17.38
C LEU A 223 1.28 -8.96 17.98
N ALA A 224 1.22 -9.08 19.31
CA ALA A 224 0.73 -10.29 19.95
C ALA A 224 -0.74 -10.57 19.59
N ARG A 225 -1.57 -9.53 19.53
CA ARG A 225 -2.96 -9.65 19.06
C ARG A 225 -3.05 -10.06 17.60
N TYR A 226 -2.18 -9.53 16.74
CA TYR A 226 -2.14 -9.89 15.32
C TYR A 226 -1.70 -11.34 15.11
N VAL A 227 -0.66 -11.80 15.83
CA VAL A 227 -0.27 -13.22 15.83
C VAL A 227 -1.42 -14.11 16.28
N ALA A 228 -2.12 -13.74 17.35
CA ALA A 228 -3.24 -14.54 17.87
C ALA A 228 -4.44 -14.60 16.90
N ALA A 229 -4.77 -13.49 16.23
CA ALA A 229 -5.88 -13.41 15.28
C ALA A 229 -5.64 -14.25 14.02
N GLU A 230 -4.42 -14.22 13.49
CA GLU A 230 -4.03 -14.96 12.28
C GLU A 230 -3.63 -16.42 12.59
N MET A 231 -3.63 -16.84 13.85
CA MET A 231 -3.05 -18.13 14.25
C MET A 231 -3.77 -19.34 13.62
N PRO A 232 -3.03 -20.33 13.07
CA PRO A 232 -3.63 -21.59 12.64
C PRO A 232 -4.24 -22.36 13.81
N ALA A 233 -5.20 -23.24 13.53
CA ALA A 233 -5.86 -24.04 14.58
C ALA A 233 -4.89 -24.92 15.39
N ARG A 234 -3.78 -25.33 14.77
CA ARG A 234 -2.78 -26.22 15.37
C ARG A 234 -1.36 -25.79 14.95
N PRO A 235 -0.81 -24.71 15.53
CA PRO A 235 0.56 -24.30 15.24
C PRO A 235 1.54 -25.33 15.80
N ASP A 236 2.66 -25.56 15.11
CA ASP A 236 3.74 -26.41 15.62
C ASP A 236 4.48 -25.70 16.77
N PRO A 237 4.37 -26.17 18.03
CA PRO A 237 5.01 -25.53 19.16
C PRO A 237 6.55 -25.50 19.06
N ALA A 238 7.15 -26.42 18.31
CA ALA A 238 8.60 -26.46 18.12
C ALA A 238 9.09 -25.37 17.16
N ALA A 239 8.29 -25.05 16.13
CA ALA A 239 8.58 -23.95 15.21
C ALA A 239 8.26 -22.58 15.83
N TYR A 240 7.27 -22.53 16.74
CA TYR A 240 6.76 -21.30 17.35
C TYR A 240 6.91 -21.27 18.89
N PRO A 241 8.15 -21.34 19.43
CA PRO A 241 8.37 -21.47 20.88
C PRO A 241 7.92 -20.25 21.71
N LEU A 242 7.78 -19.06 21.12
CA LEU A 242 7.30 -17.86 21.83
C LEU A 242 5.78 -17.80 21.93
N LEU A 243 5.06 -18.73 21.30
CA LEU A 243 3.60 -18.66 21.21
C LEU A 243 2.89 -18.63 22.59
N PRO A 244 3.30 -19.39 23.62
CA PRO A 244 2.67 -19.28 24.95
C PRO A 244 2.78 -17.89 25.56
N GLU A 245 3.93 -17.21 25.39
CA GLU A 245 4.15 -15.85 25.87
C GLU A 245 3.33 -14.83 25.06
N ILE A 246 3.34 -14.98 23.73
CA ILE A 246 2.53 -14.16 22.82
C ILE A 246 1.05 -14.24 23.19
N LEU A 247 0.49 -15.44 23.34
CA LEU A 247 -0.93 -15.61 23.65
C LEU A 247 -1.29 -15.06 25.04
N ALA A 248 -0.42 -15.22 26.04
CA ALA A 248 -0.61 -14.63 27.35
C ALA A 248 -0.65 -13.10 27.28
N ARG A 249 0.30 -12.49 26.55
CA ARG A 249 0.35 -11.04 26.33
C ARG A 249 -0.85 -10.54 25.53
N ALA A 250 -1.27 -11.27 24.50
CA ALA A 250 -2.42 -10.92 23.69
C ALA A 250 -3.71 -10.91 24.52
N ARG A 251 -3.91 -11.89 25.40
CA ARG A 251 -5.04 -11.92 26.36
C ARG A 251 -5.02 -10.71 27.30
N VAL A 252 -3.86 -10.36 27.86
CA VAL A 252 -3.73 -9.17 28.72
C VAL A 252 -4.08 -7.89 27.95
N ALA A 253 -3.55 -7.75 26.73
CA ALA A 253 -3.83 -6.62 25.84
C ALA A 253 -5.31 -6.55 25.44
N ASN A 254 -6.00 -7.69 25.42
CA ASN A 254 -7.42 -7.82 25.14
C ASN A 254 -8.30 -7.81 26.41
N HIS A 255 -7.85 -7.16 27.49
CA HIS A 255 -8.60 -7.07 28.75
C HIS A 255 -9.01 -8.43 29.35
N GLN A 256 -8.12 -9.43 29.24
CA GLN A 256 -8.36 -10.83 29.64
C GLN A 256 -9.40 -11.58 28.78
N GLY A 257 -9.86 -10.99 27.68
CA GLY A 257 -10.71 -11.66 26.70
C GLY A 257 -9.93 -12.65 25.84
N GLU A 258 -10.56 -13.76 25.47
CA GLU A 258 -10.04 -14.67 24.44
C GLU A 258 -10.01 -13.95 23.07
N ILE A 259 -9.09 -14.39 22.22
CA ILE A 259 -8.94 -13.87 20.86
C ILE A 259 -9.45 -14.91 19.87
N ASN A 260 -10.39 -14.51 19.02
CA ASN A 260 -10.91 -15.38 17.98
C ASN A 260 -9.94 -15.43 16.79
N ARG A 261 -9.79 -16.62 16.20
CA ARG A 261 -8.97 -16.84 14.99
C ARG A 261 -9.80 -16.54 13.75
N VAL A 262 -9.23 -15.82 12.79
CA VAL A 262 -9.94 -15.43 11.55
C VAL A 262 -10.38 -16.65 10.74
N GLY A 263 -9.54 -17.68 10.61
CA GLY A 263 -9.89 -18.86 9.80
C GLY A 263 -11.00 -19.72 10.42
N ALA A 264 -11.31 -19.59 11.72
CA ALA A 264 -12.47 -20.25 12.31
C ALA A 264 -13.80 -19.73 11.72
N LEU A 265 -13.88 -18.42 11.43
CA LEU A 265 -15.02 -17.82 10.74
C LEU A 265 -15.14 -18.34 9.31
N TYR A 266 -14.05 -18.34 8.55
CA TYR A 266 -14.06 -18.85 7.18
C TYR A 266 -14.38 -20.34 7.11
N ALA A 267 -13.91 -21.15 8.06
CA ALA A 267 -14.28 -22.56 8.16
C ALA A 267 -15.80 -22.74 8.32
N ARG A 268 -16.44 -21.91 9.16
CA ARG A 268 -17.90 -21.92 9.32
C ARG A 268 -18.63 -21.48 8.05
N ILE A 269 -18.17 -20.42 7.39
CA ILE A 269 -18.74 -19.95 6.12
C ILE A 269 -18.66 -21.08 5.07
N LEU A 270 -17.52 -21.77 4.95
CA LEU A 270 -17.33 -22.89 4.03
C LEU A 270 -18.28 -24.08 4.31
N GLU A 271 -18.56 -24.38 5.57
CA GLU A 271 -19.56 -25.37 5.97
C GLU A 271 -20.96 -24.98 5.46
N LEU A 272 -21.38 -23.74 5.74
CA LEU A 272 -22.70 -23.21 5.36
C LEU A 272 -22.87 -23.16 3.84
N LEU A 273 -21.87 -22.66 3.11
CA LEU A 273 -21.87 -22.64 1.65
C LEU A 273 -22.03 -24.04 1.05
N GLY A 274 -21.61 -25.10 1.76
CA GLY A 274 -21.87 -26.48 1.34
C GLY A 274 -23.35 -26.81 1.25
N ARG A 275 -24.14 -26.28 2.18
CA ARG A 275 -25.59 -26.48 2.32
C ARG A 275 -26.42 -25.54 1.44
N VAL A 276 -25.86 -24.42 0.99
CA VAL A 276 -26.54 -23.49 0.07
C VAL A 276 -26.72 -24.16 -1.31
N PRO A 277 -27.92 -24.23 -1.88
CA PRO A 277 -28.12 -24.84 -3.20
C PRO A 277 -27.44 -24.01 -4.30
N SER A 278 -26.94 -24.67 -5.35
CA SER A 278 -26.13 -23.99 -6.38
C SER A 278 -26.91 -22.91 -7.13
N ASP A 279 -28.23 -23.04 -7.29
CA ASP A 279 -29.12 -22.06 -7.94
C ASP A 279 -29.29 -20.73 -7.16
N ALA A 280 -28.83 -20.68 -5.90
CA ALA A 280 -28.72 -19.44 -5.14
C ALA A 280 -27.58 -18.54 -5.62
N PHE A 281 -26.63 -19.08 -6.41
CA PHE A 281 -25.49 -18.33 -6.92
C PHE A 281 -25.83 -17.62 -8.25
N ARG A 282 -25.18 -16.47 -8.49
CA ARG A 282 -25.47 -15.48 -9.52
C ARG A 282 -24.25 -15.24 -10.44
N PRO A 283 -23.90 -16.22 -11.31
CA PRO A 283 -22.74 -16.11 -12.22
C PRO A 283 -22.77 -14.87 -13.12
N GLU A 284 -23.95 -14.37 -13.46
CA GLU A 284 -24.17 -13.19 -14.28
C GLU A 284 -23.58 -11.90 -13.68
N THR A 285 -23.32 -11.88 -12.36
CA THR A 285 -22.71 -10.72 -11.69
C THR A 285 -21.22 -10.52 -12.02
N ALA A 286 -20.55 -11.56 -12.55
CA ALA A 286 -19.09 -11.58 -12.75
C ALA A 286 -18.57 -10.54 -13.74
N ASN A 287 -19.31 -10.24 -14.81
CA ASN A 287 -18.83 -9.34 -15.86
C ASN A 287 -19.09 -7.85 -15.58
N GLY A 288 -19.98 -7.56 -14.62
CA GLY A 288 -20.49 -6.22 -14.40
C GLY A 288 -20.27 -5.68 -13.00
N TYR A 289 -20.45 -6.50 -11.97
CA TYR A 289 -20.63 -6.04 -10.58
C TYR A 289 -19.55 -6.54 -9.62
N GLN A 290 -18.65 -7.39 -10.09
CA GLN A 290 -17.52 -7.90 -9.33
C GLN A 290 -16.25 -7.11 -9.65
N ALA A 291 -15.35 -6.97 -8.68
CA ALA A 291 -14.00 -6.47 -8.90
C ALA A 291 -13.20 -7.45 -9.77
N ASP A 292 -12.54 -6.93 -10.81
CA ASP A 292 -11.76 -7.73 -11.76
C ASP A 292 -10.27 -7.74 -11.37
N PRO A 293 -9.64 -8.90 -11.13
CA PRO A 293 -8.20 -9.01 -10.89
C PRO A 293 -7.34 -8.22 -11.89
N ALA A 294 -7.73 -8.20 -13.17
CA ALA A 294 -7.01 -7.47 -14.21
C ALA A 294 -7.08 -5.94 -14.02
N GLU A 295 -8.23 -5.41 -13.59
CA GLU A 295 -8.40 -3.99 -13.25
C GLU A 295 -7.60 -3.61 -11.99
N TRP A 296 -7.40 -4.57 -11.09
CA TRP A 296 -6.72 -4.41 -9.80
C TRP A 296 -5.21 -4.68 -9.86
N GLY A 297 -4.66 -5.03 -11.03
CA GLY A 297 -3.23 -5.27 -11.21
C GLY A 297 -2.72 -6.60 -10.71
N GLY A 298 -3.62 -7.57 -10.52
CA GLY A 298 -3.32 -8.94 -10.10
C GLY A 298 -3.69 -9.96 -11.19
N SER A 299 -3.45 -11.22 -10.87
CA SER A 299 -3.94 -12.36 -11.64
C SER A 299 -5.11 -12.99 -10.89
N ASP A 300 -6.00 -13.68 -11.61
CA ASP A 300 -7.13 -14.38 -10.98
C ASP A 300 -6.61 -15.42 -9.98
N ALA A 301 -7.00 -15.28 -8.71
CA ALA A 301 -6.52 -16.14 -7.64
C ALA A 301 -6.90 -17.61 -7.84
N THR A 302 -7.96 -17.91 -8.60
CA THR A 302 -8.32 -19.29 -8.97
C THR A 302 -7.35 -19.93 -9.96
N ALA A 303 -6.51 -19.13 -10.62
CA ALA A 303 -5.52 -19.58 -11.61
C ALA A 303 -4.09 -19.60 -11.06
N LEU A 304 -3.87 -19.15 -9.81
CA LEU A 304 -2.55 -19.10 -9.20
C LEU A 304 -2.23 -20.41 -8.45
N PRO A 305 -0.98 -20.91 -8.51
CA PRO A 305 -0.55 -22.01 -7.66
C PRO A 305 -0.72 -21.65 -6.17
N ALA A 306 -1.18 -22.60 -5.36
CA ALA A 306 -1.52 -22.42 -3.93
C ALA A 306 -0.34 -21.98 -3.02
N ASN A 307 0.87 -21.78 -3.55
CA ASN A 307 2.09 -21.57 -2.78
C ASN A 307 2.80 -20.23 -3.01
N LYS A 308 2.14 -19.24 -3.65
CA LYS A 308 2.66 -17.87 -3.74
C LYS A 308 1.82 -16.93 -2.88
N ARG A 309 2.47 -15.96 -2.20
CA ARG A 309 1.83 -14.77 -1.60
C ARG A 309 1.16 -13.94 -2.70
N ALA A 310 0.03 -14.44 -3.15
CA ALA A 310 -0.78 -13.87 -4.20
C ALA A 310 -1.80 -12.94 -3.58
N ARG A 311 -2.03 -11.79 -4.21
CA ARG A 311 -3.17 -10.93 -3.87
C ARG A 311 -4.44 -11.66 -4.26
N ILE A 312 -5.20 -12.16 -3.27
CA ILE A 312 -6.35 -13.02 -3.52
C ILE A 312 -7.53 -12.15 -3.99
N LEU A 313 -7.78 -12.15 -5.29
CA LEU A 313 -8.98 -11.62 -5.91
C LEU A 313 -9.43 -12.53 -7.04
N ALA A 314 -10.71 -12.84 -7.09
CA ALA A 314 -11.29 -13.72 -8.10
C ALA A 314 -12.67 -13.23 -8.54
N ARG A 315 -13.02 -13.57 -9.79
CA ARG A 315 -14.37 -13.40 -10.33
C ARG A 315 -15.07 -14.74 -10.45
N PHE A 316 -16.38 -14.74 -10.24
CA PHE A 316 -17.18 -15.95 -10.09
C PHE A 316 -18.24 -16.10 -11.19
N GLY A 317 -17.80 -16.29 -12.44
CA GLY A 317 -18.67 -16.63 -13.58
C GLY A 317 -18.76 -18.14 -13.87
N GLY A 318 -19.53 -18.50 -14.89
CA GLY A 318 -19.79 -19.88 -15.33
C GLY A 318 -21.21 -20.33 -15.04
N THR A 319 -21.41 -21.60 -14.73
CA THR A 319 -22.67 -22.13 -14.19
C THR A 319 -22.78 -21.84 -12.69
N PRO A 320 -24.00 -21.83 -12.12
CA PRO A 320 -24.16 -21.61 -10.67
C PRO A 320 -23.38 -22.60 -9.80
N SER A 321 -23.20 -23.84 -10.24
CA SER A 321 -22.37 -24.84 -9.53
C SER A 321 -20.88 -24.54 -9.62
N GLU A 322 -20.38 -24.08 -10.77
CA GLU A 322 -18.99 -23.64 -10.90
C GLU A 322 -18.71 -22.40 -10.06
N THR A 323 -19.62 -21.42 -10.06
CA THR A 323 -19.56 -20.23 -9.19
C THR A 323 -19.48 -20.64 -7.72
N LYS A 324 -20.36 -21.53 -7.24
CA LYS A 324 -20.32 -22.06 -5.88
C LYS A 324 -18.97 -22.71 -5.54
N ASN A 325 -18.44 -23.53 -6.44
CA ASN A 325 -17.17 -24.23 -6.21
C ASN A 325 -15.98 -23.25 -6.18
N LYS A 326 -15.94 -22.26 -7.08
CA LYS A 326 -14.91 -21.23 -7.11
C LYS A 326 -14.95 -20.34 -5.86
N VAL A 327 -16.15 -19.94 -5.42
CA VAL A 327 -16.34 -19.19 -4.16
C VAL A 327 -15.73 -19.97 -2.99
N ARG A 328 -16.07 -21.25 -2.85
CA ARG A 328 -15.51 -22.09 -1.78
C ARG A 328 -13.99 -22.20 -1.88
N ALA A 329 -13.46 -22.45 -3.07
CA ALA A 329 -12.01 -22.56 -3.28
C ALA A 329 -11.27 -21.26 -2.89
N VAL A 330 -11.79 -20.10 -3.26
CA VAL A 330 -11.16 -18.82 -2.98
C VAL A 330 -11.24 -18.44 -1.51
N LEU A 331 -12.36 -18.73 -0.83
CA LEU A 331 -12.45 -18.51 0.62
C LEU A 331 -11.51 -19.44 1.41
N SER A 332 -11.26 -20.67 0.92
CA SER A 332 -10.20 -21.52 1.47
C SER A 332 -8.82 -20.88 1.31
N LEU A 333 -8.53 -20.27 0.15
CA LEU A 333 -7.25 -19.58 -0.07
C LEU A 333 -7.06 -18.38 0.88
N ILE A 334 -8.11 -17.60 1.16
CA ILE A 334 -8.05 -16.50 2.14
C ILE A 334 -7.66 -17.04 3.51
N ALA A 335 -8.35 -18.09 3.98
CA ALA A 335 -8.04 -18.72 5.26
C ALA A 335 -6.60 -19.26 5.31
N GLU A 336 -6.12 -19.89 4.22
CA GLU A 336 -4.76 -20.40 4.11
C GLU A 336 -3.70 -19.29 4.05
N GLN A 337 -4.01 -18.10 3.50
CA GLN A 337 -3.08 -16.97 3.46
C GLN A 337 -2.88 -16.34 4.85
N GLY A 338 -3.94 -16.21 5.64
CA GLY A 338 -3.86 -15.74 7.02
C GLY A 338 -3.12 -16.71 7.94
N GLU A 339 -3.63 -17.95 8.03
CA GLU A 339 -3.17 -18.97 8.97
C GLU A 339 -1.95 -19.80 8.49
N GLY A 340 -1.74 -19.85 7.18
CA GLY A 340 -0.79 -20.75 6.53
C GLY A 340 -1.40 -22.12 6.19
N PRO A 341 -0.88 -22.82 5.15
CA PRO A 341 -1.38 -24.14 4.79
C PRO A 341 -0.94 -25.21 5.79
N GLY A 342 -1.91 -25.78 6.52
CA GLY A 342 -1.72 -27.01 7.30
C GLY A 342 -0.52 -26.99 8.25
N SER A 343 0.58 -27.66 7.89
CA SER A 343 1.79 -27.83 8.70
C SER A 343 2.95 -26.89 8.36
N ASP A 344 2.85 -26.05 7.33
CA ASP A 344 3.90 -25.10 6.95
C ASP A 344 3.32 -23.69 6.78
N PRO A 345 3.23 -22.92 7.87
CA PRO A 345 2.72 -21.56 7.82
C PRO A 345 3.73 -20.52 7.29
N THR A 346 4.89 -20.93 6.76
CA THR A 346 5.92 -20.01 6.28
C THR A 346 5.37 -18.99 5.28
N GLY A 347 5.56 -17.70 5.58
CA GLY A 347 5.11 -16.61 4.72
C GLY A 347 3.61 -16.26 4.77
N SER A 348 2.84 -16.91 5.65
CA SER A 348 1.49 -16.49 6.04
C SER A 348 1.52 -15.21 6.87
N HIS A 349 0.36 -14.58 7.08
CA HIS A 349 0.24 -13.43 7.99
C HIS A 349 0.69 -13.78 9.40
N PHE A 350 0.24 -14.93 9.92
CA PHE A 350 0.69 -15.47 11.20
C PHE A 350 2.20 -15.53 11.33
N ASP A 351 2.88 -16.16 10.36
CA ASP A 351 4.33 -16.33 10.43
C ASP A 351 5.06 -14.98 10.37
N LEU A 352 4.60 -14.05 9.52
CA LEU A 352 5.22 -12.74 9.41
C LEU A 352 5.04 -11.90 10.68
N PHE A 353 3.86 -11.90 11.28
CA PHE A 353 3.62 -11.24 12.55
C PHE A 353 4.46 -11.89 13.65
N TYR A 354 4.61 -13.22 13.64
CA TYR A 354 5.45 -13.94 14.61
C TYR A 354 6.93 -13.58 14.47
N GLN A 355 7.48 -13.61 13.25
CA GLN A 355 8.87 -13.20 13.00
C GLN A 355 9.09 -11.74 13.41
N MET A 356 8.13 -10.86 13.08
CA MET A 356 8.18 -9.47 13.48
C MET A 356 8.16 -9.33 15.01
N TYR A 357 7.25 -10.01 15.72
CA TYR A 357 7.16 -10.00 17.19
C TYR A 357 8.48 -10.45 17.85
N LYS A 358 9.07 -11.53 17.33
CA LYS A 358 10.34 -12.08 17.81
C LYS A 358 11.47 -11.06 17.74
N ASP A 359 11.54 -10.31 16.64
CA ASP A 359 12.60 -9.33 16.40
C ASP A 359 12.28 -7.92 16.94
N PHE A 360 11.02 -7.67 17.31
CA PHE A 360 10.57 -6.36 17.79
C PHE A 360 11.16 -6.06 19.17
N PRO A 361 11.65 -4.83 19.43
CA PRO A 361 12.13 -4.48 20.77
C PRO A 361 11.00 -4.49 21.79
N GLU A 362 11.35 -4.66 23.06
CA GLU A 362 10.37 -4.45 24.13
C GLU A 362 9.93 -2.98 24.14
N THR A 363 8.61 -2.77 24.19
CA THR A 363 7.96 -1.45 24.20
C THR A 363 7.22 -1.16 25.49
N ASP A 364 7.12 -2.15 26.37
CA ASP A 364 6.44 -2.08 27.66
C ASP A 364 7.42 -2.42 28.81
N ALA A 365 7.61 -1.46 29.71
CA ALA A 365 8.51 -1.58 30.85
C ALA A 365 8.08 -2.64 31.86
N ASP A 366 6.78 -2.98 31.90
CA ASP A 366 6.25 -4.02 32.79
C ASP A 366 6.69 -5.43 32.35
N HIS A 367 7.12 -5.58 31.09
CA HIS A 367 7.53 -6.85 30.52
C HIS A 367 9.03 -6.95 30.27
N GLY A 368 9.79 -5.85 30.39
CA GLY A 368 11.24 -5.87 30.24
C GLY A 368 11.85 -4.50 29.97
N ALA A 369 13.16 -4.47 29.77
CA ALA A 369 13.89 -3.23 29.49
C ALA A 369 13.51 -2.67 28.11
N VAL A 370 12.94 -1.47 28.09
CA VAL A 370 12.62 -0.72 26.87
C VAL A 370 13.89 -0.02 26.37
N LEU A 371 14.50 -0.57 25.32
CA LEU A 371 15.73 -0.04 24.74
C LEU A 371 15.48 1.12 23.77
N TRP A 372 14.43 1.02 22.96
CA TRP A 372 14.03 2.05 22.00
C TRP A 372 12.58 1.85 21.56
N HIS A 373 12.00 2.87 20.91
CA HIS A 373 10.63 2.83 20.42
C HIS A 373 10.57 2.92 18.90
N PRO A 374 10.09 1.87 18.21
CA PRO A 374 9.93 1.90 16.76
C PRO A 374 8.82 2.84 16.30
N ALA A 375 7.75 3.04 17.05
CA ALA A 375 6.65 3.92 16.65
C ALA A 375 6.88 5.38 17.08
N VAL A 376 6.29 6.34 16.37
CA VAL A 376 5.98 7.67 16.90
C VAL A 376 4.84 7.56 17.93
N PRO A 377 4.74 8.47 18.93
CA PRO A 377 3.74 8.41 19.99
C PRO A 377 2.35 8.91 19.54
N VAL A 378 1.79 8.27 18.49
CA VAL A 378 0.39 8.46 18.08
C VAL A 378 -0.54 7.75 19.08
N PRO A 379 -1.78 8.24 19.30
CA PRO A 379 -2.63 7.70 20.35
C PRO A 379 -3.33 6.42 19.92
N ARG A 380 -4.00 5.77 20.88
CA ARG A 380 -5.09 4.84 20.55
C ARG A 380 -6.36 5.60 20.20
N HIS A 381 -7.22 5.03 19.36
CA HIS A 381 -8.53 5.59 18.97
C HIS A 381 -8.52 7.10 18.65
N PRO A 382 -7.66 7.58 17.74
CA PRO A 382 -7.68 8.98 17.31
C PRO A 382 -9.07 9.40 16.84
N SER A 383 -9.59 10.50 17.38
CA SER A 383 -10.94 10.98 17.04
C SER A 383 -10.98 12.49 16.81
N THR A 384 -11.88 12.91 15.91
CA THR A 384 -12.18 14.32 15.62
C THR A 384 -13.36 14.87 16.43
N SER A 385 -13.89 14.10 17.39
CA SER A 385 -15.04 14.48 18.19
C SER A 385 -14.87 15.88 18.83
N PRO A 386 -15.85 16.78 18.64
CA PRO A 386 -15.80 18.10 19.27
C PRO A 386 -16.06 18.02 20.78
N ALA A 387 -16.80 17.01 21.23
CA ALA A 387 -17.16 16.79 22.63
C ALA A 387 -16.21 15.79 23.31
N PRO A 388 -15.93 15.96 24.62
CA PRO A 388 -15.14 14.99 25.36
C PRO A 388 -15.89 13.66 25.49
N PHE A 389 -15.12 12.56 25.49
CA PHE A 389 -15.67 11.23 25.75
C PHE A 389 -15.73 10.95 27.27
N PRO A 390 -16.80 10.30 27.77
CA PRO A 390 -16.83 9.78 29.13
C PRO A 390 -15.81 8.65 29.34
N ASP A 391 -15.56 7.86 28.30
CA ASP A 391 -14.57 6.79 28.30
C ASP A 391 -13.14 7.39 28.29
N PRO A 392 -12.30 7.09 29.30
CA PRO A 392 -10.95 7.66 29.38
C PRO A 392 -10.01 7.26 28.24
N ASP A 393 -10.18 6.07 27.65
CA ASP A 393 -9.32 5.60 26.56
C ASP A 393 -9.68 6.31 25.25
N LEU A 394 -10.99 6.47 24.97
CA LEU A 394 -11.45 7.27 23.84
C LEU A 394 -11.07 8.76 24.00
N GLU A 395 -11.18 9.32 25.21
CA GLU A 395 -10.77 10.70 25.49
C GLU A 395 -9.25 10.90 25.39
N ALA A 396 -8.45 9.86 25.68
CA ALA A 396 -7.02 9.88 25.45
C ALA A 396 -6.70 9.96 23.93
N GLY A 397 -7.53 9.36 23.08
CA GLY A 397 -7.43 9.42 21.63
C GLY A 397 -7.80 10.75 20.98
N ARG A 398 -8.69 11.53 21.62
CA ARG A 398 -9.29 12.72 21.01
C ARG A 398 -8.27 13.80 20.62
N VAL A 399 -8.35 14.25 19.37
CA VAL A 399 -7.52 15.30 18.79
C VAL A 399 -8.17 16.65 19.02
N THR A 400 -7.53 17.52 19.80
CA THR A 400 -8.06 18.85 20.17
C THR A 400 -7.19 20.01 19.72
N HIS A 401 -5.98 19.74 19.24
CA HIS A 401 -5.12 20.79 18.67
C HIS A 401 -5.73 21.35 17.37
N GLY A 402 -5.85 22.68 17.29
CA GLY A 402 -6.64 23.36 16.25
C GLY A 402 -6.20 23.10 14.81
N VAL A 403 -4.90 22.91 14.54
CA VAL A 403 -4.41 22.53 13.20
C VAL A 403 -4.52 21.03 12.97
N ALA A 404 -4.29 20.21 14.01
CA ALA A 404 -4.31 18.76 13.88
C ALA A 404 -5.72 18.23 13.60
N VAL A 405 -6.73 18.82 14.25
CA VAL A 405 -8.13 18.42 14.04
C VAL A 405 -8.59 18.72 12.62
N ARG A 406 -8.08 19.78 11.97
CA ARG A 406 -8.39 20.09 10.56
C ARG A 406 -7.79 19.04 9.62
N TRP A 407 -6.53 18.67 9.82
CA TRP A 407 -5.90 17.58 9.07
C TRP A 407 -6.58 16.23 9.30
N ALA A 408 -7.04 15.97 10.52
CA ALA A 408 -7.76 14.74 10.86
C ALA A 408 -9.14 14.69 10.18
N LYS A 409 -9.84 15.83 10.07
CA LYS A 409 -11.07 15.94 9.27
C LYS A 409 -10.82 15.72 7.78
N VAL A 410 -9.76 16.32 7.22
CA VAL A 410 -9.33 16.04 5.85
C VAL A 410 -9.11 14.53 5.67
N PHE A 411 -8.39 13.88 6.59
CA PHE A 411 -8.19 12.42 6.55
C PHE A 411 -9.51 11.66 6.46
N ASN A 412 -10.48 11.96 7.32
CA ASN A 412 -11.80 11.32 7.30
C ASN A 412 -12.56 11.57 5.98
N THR A 413 -12.50 12.79 5.44
CA THR A 413 -13.11 13.11 4.15
C THR A 413 -12.48 12.30 3.02
N ARG A 414 -11.14 12.14 3.02
CA ARG A 414 -10.43 11.28 2.03
C ARG A 414 -10.78 9.81 2.17
N TYR A 415 -10.89 9.33 3.41
CA TYR A 415 -11.27 7.95 3.69
C TYR A 415 -12.72 7.68 3.27
N ARG A 416 -13.64 8.63 3.50
CA ARG A 416 -15.01 8.57 2.96
C ARG A 416 -15.02 8.48 1.43
N MET A 417 -14.24 9.32 0.74
CA MET A 417 -14.12 9.29 -0.72
C MET A 417 -13.65 7.91 -1.19
N LEU A 418 -12.60 7.34 -0.57
CA LEU A 418 -12.11 5.99 -0.87
C LEU A 418 -13.24 4.94 -0.81
N LEU A 419 -13.94 4.86 0.32
CA LEU A 419 -15.01 3.86 0.52
C LEU A 419 -16.17 4.06 -0.47
N HIS A 420 -16.55 5.31 -0.73
CA HIS A 420 -17.60 5.63 -1.71
C HIS A 420 -17.17 5.30 -3.14
N PHE A 421 -15.90 5.48 -3.51
CA PHE A 421 -15.39 5.07 -4.83
C PHE A 421 -15.42 3.55 -5.00
N LEU A 422 -15.03 2.79 -3.98
CA LEU A 422 -15.08 1.32 -4.00
C LEU A 422 -16.52 0.80 -4.12
N LEU A 423 -17.45 1.33 -3.31
CA LEU A 423 -18.87 0.94 -3.40
C LEU A 423 -19.46 1.32 -4.76
N HIS A 424 -19.19 2.52 -5.25
CA HIS A 424 -19.72 2.96 -6.54
C HIS A 424 -19.17 2.12 -7.69
N HIS A 425 -17.88 1.75 -7.64
CA HIS A 425 -17.27 0.82 -8.58
C HIS A 425 -18.04 -0.51 -8.61
N LEU A 426 -18.27 -1.13 -7.44
CA LEU A 426 -18.98 -2.42 -7.34
C LEU A 426 -20.48 -2.34 -7.66
N LEU A 427 -21.09 -1.15 -7.64
CA LEU A 427 -22.48 -0.90 -8.01
C LEU A 427 -22.67 -0.50 -9.49
N THR A 428 -21.58 -0.27 -10.21
CA THR A 428 -21.61 0.09 -11.63
C THR A 428 -21.44 -1.17 -12.46
N ASP A 429 -22.43 -1.49 -13.30
CA ASP A 429 -22.34 -2.60 -14.26
C ASP A 429 -21.35 -2.29 -15.38
N GLY A 430 -20.14 -2.82 -15.27
CA GLY A 430 -19.08 -2.60 -16.25
C GLY A 430 -19.34 -3.21 -17.63
N SER A 431 -20.28 -4.13 -17.74
CA SER A 431 -20.58 -4.84 -18.99
C SER A 431 -21.50 -4.06 -19.92
N VAL A 432 -22.18 -3.02 -19.40
CA VAL A 432 -23.13 -2.22 -20.18
C VAL A 432 -22.39 -1.36 -21.19
N VAL A 433 -22.78 -1.52 -22.46
CA VAL A 433 -22.40 -0.66 -23.58
C VAL A 433 -23.59 0.24 -23.90
N ASP A 434 -23.33 1.55 -24.06
CA ASP A 434 -24.38 2.51 -24.37
C ASP A 434 -24.96 2.31 -25.78
N PRO A 435 -26.17 2.84 -26.08
CA PRO A 435 -26.77 2.72 -27.41
C PRO A 435 -25.91 3.28 -28.55
N ASP A 436 -25.00 4.22 -28.26
CA ASP A 436 -24.04 4.78 -29.22
C ASP A 436 -22.76 3.94 -29.36
N GLY A 437 -22.73 2.74 -28.78
CA GLY A 437 -21.62 1.78 -28.83
C GLY A 437 -20.47 2.07 -27.87
N ARG A 438 -20.55 3.12 -27.05
CA ARG A 438 -19.44 3.53 -26.17
C ARG A 438 -19.50 2.81 -24.82
N PRO A 439 -18.36 2.32 -24.28
CA PRO A 439 -18.33 1.60 -23.00
C PRO A 439 -18.19 2.58 -21.82
N ARG A 440 -19.13 3.54 -21.66
CA ARG A 440 -19.03 4.54 -20.58
C ARG A 440 -19.04 3.90 -19.19
N ALA A 441 -19.78 2.81 -18.99
CA ALA A 441 -19.84 2.12 -17.70
C ALA A 441 -18.49 1.52 -17.28
N ALA A 442 -17.78 0.85 -18.19
CA ALA A 442 -16.42 0.36 -17.95
C ALA A 442 -15.45 1.51 -17.62
N ARG A 443 -15.54 2.63 -18.35
CA ARG A 443 -14.69 3.81 -18.08
C ARG A 443 -14.99 4.47 -16.74
N ARG A 444 -16.26 4.54 -16.33
CA ARG A 444 -16.67 4.99 -15.00
C ARG A 444 -16.06 4.12 -13.90
N ARG A 445 -16.13 2.79 -14.05
CA ARG A 445 -15.52 1.85 -13.12
C ARG A 445 -14.01 2.03 -13.01
N ALA A 446 -13.32 2.17 -14.14
CA ALA A 446 -11.88 2.38 -14.17
C ALA A 446 -11.47 3.69 -13.50
N ALA A 447 -12.23 4.77 -13.73
CA ALA A 447 -11.97 6.06 -13.08
C ALA A 447 -12.15 5.98 -11.55
N LEU A 448 -13.26 5.42 -11.08
CA LEU A 448 -13.54 5.23 -9.65
C LEU A 448 -12.44 4.39 -8.98
N LEU A 449 -12.02 3.30 -9.61
CA LEU A 449 -10.97 2.43 -9.08
C LEU A 449 -9.60 3.16 -9.04
N GLY A 450 -9.26 3.90 -10.09
CA GLY A 450 -8.03 4.71 -10.12
C GLY A 450 -8.00 5.76 -9.01
N TRP A 451 -9.12 6.42 -8.73
CA TRP A 451 -9.24 7.36 -7.61
C TRP A 451 -9.13 6.65 -6.26
N ALA A 452 -9.79 5.50 -6.08
CA ALA A 452 -9.65 4.68 -4.87
C ALA A 452 -8.19 4.31 -4.58
N PHE A 453 -7.44 3.81 -5.58
CA PHE A 453 -6.01 3.52 -5.39
C PHE A 453 -5.18 4.75 -5.04
N THR A 454 -5.50 5.90 -5.64
CA THR A 454 -4.82 7.17 -5.32
C THR A 454 -5.05 7.55 -3.86
N GLU A 455 -6.29 7.45 -3.36
CA GLU A 455 -6.60 7.72 -1.95
C GLU A 455 -5.81 6.79 -1.02
N MET A 456 -5.92 5.48 -1.24
CA MET A 456 -5.34 4.48 -0.36
C MET A 456 -3.82 4.55 -0.28
N GLN A 457 -3.14 4.59 -1.44
CA GLN A 457 -1.68 4.41 -1.50
C GLN A 457 -0.91 5.70 -1.27
N THR A 458 -1.47 6.84 -1.66
CA THR A 458 -0.76 8.13 -1.63
C THR A 458 -1.39 9.06 -0.60
N THR A 459 -2.66 9.36 -0.75
CA THR A 459 -3.30 10.44 -0.01
C THR A 459 -3.36 10.18 1.49
N LEU A 460 -3.91 9.03 1.91
CA LEU A 460 -4.09 8.72 3.32
C LEU A 460 -2.75 8.65 4.07
N ARG A 461 -1.74 8.01 3.48
CA ARG A 461 -0.39 7.93 4.07
C ARG A 461 0.22 9.32 4.23
N GLU A 462 0.11 10.17 3.23
CA GLU A 462 0.70 11.51 3.26
C GLU A 462 0.04 12.39 4.33
N VAL A 463 -1.29 12.33 4.46
CA VAL A 463 -2.02 13.03 5.54
C VAL A 463 -1.64 12.47 6.91
N SER A 464 -1.53 11.14 7.05
CA SER A 464 -1.11 10.51 8.31
C SER A 464 0.29 10.95 8.74
N ASN A 465 1.23 11.07 7.80
CA ASN A 465 2.58 11.58 8.07
C ASN A 465 2.58 13.05 8.53
N VAL A 466 1.64 13.87 8.06
CA VAL A 466 1.47 15.24 8.56
C VAL A 466 0.91 15.23 9.99
N LEU A 467 -0.11 14.42 10.26
CA LEU A 467 -0.72 14.28 11.59
C LEU A 467 0.30 13.86 12.65
N ALA A 468 1.15 12.89 12.32
CA ALA A 468 2.22 12.39 13.19
C ALA A 468 3.31 13.44 13.55
N ARG A 469 3.25 14.64 12.98
CA ARG A 469 4.15 15.78 13.29
C ARG A 469 3.43 16.91 14.03
N LEU A 470 2.14 16.78 14.26
CA LEU A 470 1.31 17.79 14.93
C LEU A 470 1.00 17.37 16.38
N PRO A 471 0.93 18.30 17.33
CA PRO A 471 0.48 17.99 18.68
C PRO A 471 -0.94 17.40 18.66
N ARG A 472 -1.19 16.40 19.53
CA ARG A 472 -2.55 15.85 19.70
C ARG A 472 -3.49 16.85 20.40
N ARG A 473 -3.02 17.47 21.47
CA ARG A 473 -3.79 18.40 22.33
C ARG A 473 -3.31 19.83 22.17
N GLY A 474 -4.22 20.79 22.32
CA GLY A 474 -3.86 22.22 22.42
C GLY A 474 -3.16 22.51 23.75
N GLY A 475 -2.22 23.47 23.78
CA GLY A 475 -1.46 23.84 24.98
C GLY A 475 0.02 24.15 24.71
N ALA A 476 0.81 24.28 25.78
CA ALA A 476 2.24 24.61 25.77
C ALA A 476 3.07 23.79 24.75
N PRO A 477 4.22 24.31 24.28
CA PRO A 477 5.07 23.63 23.30
C PRO A 477 5.45 22.21 23.73
N PHE A 478 5.78 21.38 22.73
CA PHE A 478 6.15 19.98 22.92
C PHE A 478 7.09 19.82 24.12
N PRO A 479 6.75 18.99 25.13
CA PRO A 479 7.69 18.65 26.18
C PRO A 479 8.94 18.01 25.54
N PRO A 480 10.15 18.24 26.09
CA PRO A 480 11.36 17.56 25.62
C PRO A 480 11.18 16.04 25.71
N GLY A 481 11.61 15.31 24.68
CA GLY A 481 11.48 13.84 24.59
C GLY A 481 10.56 13.37 23.47
N ARG A 482 9.65 12.42 23.78
CA ARG A 482 8.72 11.76 22.83
C ARG A 482 7.28 12.26 23.04
N PRO A 483 6.94 13.50 22.61
CA PRO A 483 5.66 14.10 22.94
C PRO A 483 4.49 13.48 22.17
N PRO A 484 3.29 13.34 22.76
CA PRO A 484 2.12 12.81 22.07
C PRO A 484 1.73 13.63 20.84
N VAL A 485 1.66 12.97 19.69
CA VAL A 485 1.29 13.56 18.40
C VAL A 485 -0.09 13.10 17.96
N ALA A 486 -0.70 13.78 16.99
CA ALA A 486 -1.98 13.36 16.43
C ALA A 486 -1.83 12.10 15.56
N GLY A 487 -2.88 11.28 15.50
CA GLY A 487 -2.95 10.07 14.68
C GLY A 487 -4.07 10.16 13.63
N ALA A 488 -4.00 9.31 12.61
CA ALA A 488 -5.03 9.17 11.59
C ALA A 488 -6.33 8.58 12.18
N PRO A 489 -7.46 9.31 12.16
CA PRO A 489 -8.70 8.90 12.84
C PRO A 489 -9.39 7.67 12.24
N PHE A 490 -9.38 7.54 10.91
CA PHE A 490 -10.16 6.51 10.18
C PHE A 490 -11.61 6.40 10.71
N GLU A 491 -12.27 7.52 11.00
CA GLU A 491 -13.67 7.49 11.41
C GLU A 491 -14.53 7.12 10.19
N LEU A 492 -15.49 6.20 10.36
CA LEU A 492 -16.44 5.90 9.28
C LEU A 492 -17.32 7.13 9.02
N PRO A 493 -17.73 7.36 7.76
CA PRO A 493 -18.70 8.40 7.47
C PRO A 493 -20.03 8.07 8.14
N TYR A 494 -20.87 9.10 8.35
CA TYR A 494 -22.22 8.92 8.91
C TYR A 494 -23.12 7.98 8.09
N THR A 495 -22.75 7.69 6.83
CA THR A 495 -23.40 6.68 5.99
C THR A 495 -22.40 6.13 4.97
N LEU A 496 -22.38 4.82 4.82
CA LEU A 496 -21.78 4.13 3.67
C LEU A 496 -22.78 3.87 2.55
N ASN A 497 -24.08 4.04 2.80
CA ASN A 497 -25.08 3.94 1.74
C ASN A 497 -24.88 5.02 0.68
N LEU A 498 -24.82 4.59 -0.57
CA LEU A 498 -24.84 5.46 -1.74
C LEU A 498 -26.29 5.66 -2.21
N PRO A 499 -26.62 6.80 -2.83
CA PRO A 499 -27.91 6.99 -3.47
C PRO A 499 -28.24 5.88 -4.48
N ASP A 500 -29.53 5.54 -4.60
CA ASP A 500 -29.97 4.44 -5.47
C ASP A 500 -29.70 4.74 -6.96
N ARG A 501 -30.00 5.97 -7.40
CA ARG A 501 -29.84 6.39 -8.81
C ARG A 501 -28.39 6.75 -9.10
N ASP A 502 -27.88 6.28 -10.24
CA ASP A 502 -26.51 6.55 -10.69
C ASP A 502 -26.17 8.06 -10.71
N ALA A 503 -27.04 8.90 -11.27
CA ALA A 503 -26.84 10.35 -11.30
C ALA A 503 -26.66 10.97 -9.90
N ASP A 504 -27.38 10.47 -8.90
CA ASP A 504 -27.33 10.99 -7.53
C ASP A 504 -26.05 10.53 -6.82
N ARG A 505 -25.49 9.36 -7.18
CA ARG A 505 -24.16 8.93 -6.70
C ARG A 505 -23.07 9.87 -7.20
N TRP A 506 -23.15 10.30 -8.46
CA TRP A 506 -22.21 11.29 -9.01
C TRP A 506 -22.39 12.67 -8.37
N GLN A 507 -23.62 13.05 -8.00
CA GLN A 507 -23.85 14.27 -7.23
C GLN A 507 -23.21 14.17 -5.84
N LEU A 508 -23.38 13.05 -5.13
CA LEU A 508 -22.71 12.82 -3.85
C LEU A 508 -21.18 12.96 -3.97
N HIS A 509 -20.56 12.42 -5.02
CA HIS A 509 -19.12 12.59 -5.24
C HIS A 509 -18.71 14.05 -5.43
N ARG A 510 -19.54 14.87 -6.10
CA ARG A 510 -19.33 16.33 -6.20
C ARG A 510 -19.43 17.01 -4.84
N ASP A 511 -20.46 16.68 -4.06
CA ASP A 511 -20.69 17.30 -2.74
C ASP A 511 -19.53 17.01 -1.76
N VAL A 512 -19.03 15.75 -1.75
CA VAL A 512 -17.88 15.37 -0.92
C VAL A 512 -16.59 16.03 -1.42
N LEU A 513 -16.43 16.19 -2.74
CA LEU A 513 -15.29 16.89 -3.32
C LEU A 513 -15.29 18.39 -2.98
N ASP A 514 -16.46 19.03 -2.98
CA ASP A 514 -16.62 20.43 -2.60
C ASP A 514 -16.31 20.63 -1.10
N ALA A 515 -16.75 19.70 -0.25
CA ALA A 515 -16.37 19.69 1.16
C ALA A 515 -14.84 19.54 1.34
N ALA A 516 -14.22 18.62 0.60
CA ALA A 516 -12.77 18.43 0.63
C ALA A 516 -12.01 19.70 0.19
N GLU A 517 -12.46 20.41 -0.84
CA GLU A 517 -11.87 21.69 -1.25
C GLU A 517 -12.03 22.77 -0.17
N GLY A 518 -13.21 22.86 0.45
CA GLY A 518 -13.46 23.78 1.56
C GLY A 518 -12.51 23.55 2.75
N GLU A 519 -12.25 22.28 3.09
CA GLU A 519 -11.30 21.91 4.13
C GLU A 519 -9.85 22.29 3.79
N LEU A 520 -9.49 22.36 2.51
CA LEU A 520 -8.15 22.69 2.02
C LEU A 520 -7.90 24.18 1.81
N ALA A 521 -8.93 25.03 1.79
CA ALA A 521 -8.80 26.46 1.45
C ALA A 521 -7.83 27.19 2.41
N ASP A 522 -8.04 27.00 3.72
CA ASP A 522 -7.27 27.63 4.80
C ASP A 522 -6.45 26.62 5.62
N LEU A 523 -6.14 25.46 5.03
CA LEU A 523 -5.36 24.43 5.70
C LEU A 523 -3.91 24.85 5.80
N THR A 524 -3.42 24.98 7.03
CA THR A 524 -2.00 25.18 7.35
C THR A 524 -1.42 23.90 7.93
N GLY A 525 -0.09 23.76 7.95
CA GLY A 525 0.55 22.61 8.59
C GLY A 525 1.98 22.90 9.06
N PRO A 526 2.66 21.89 9.61
CA PRO A 526 4.06 22.03 10.00
C PRO A 526 4.94 22.25 8.76
N ALA A 527 6.16 22.76 8.95
CA ALA A 527 7.10 23.00 7.86
C ALA A 527 7.23 21.77 6.93
N GLY A 528 7.02 21.97 5.63
CA GLY A 528 7.05 20.91 4.61
C GLY A 528 5.68 20.29 4.26
N SER A 529 4.58 20.69 4.92
CA SER A 529 3.23 20.20 4.58
C SER A 529 2.68 20.76 3.25
N ASP A 530 3.29 21.80 2.68
CA ASP A 530 2.81 22.44 1.44
C ASP A 530 2.76 21.45 0.27
N ARG A 531 3.69 20.49 0.23
CA ARG A 531 3.70 19.41 -0.77
C ARG A 531 2.45 18.52 -0.65
N ALA A 532 2.07 18.17 0.57
CA ALA A 532 0.88 17.36 0.84
C ALA A 532 -0.39 18.10 0.42
N ILE A 533 -0.49 19.39 0.78
CA ILE A 533 -1.62 20.24 0.37
C ILE A 533 -1.70 20.35 -1.16
N ALA A 534 -0.57 20.58 -1.83
CA ALA A 534 -0.51 20.70 -3.29
C ALA A 534 -0.97 19.41 -3.99
N ARG A 535 -0.61 18.24 -3.45
CA ARG A 535 -1.02 16.93 -3.98
C ARG A 535 -2.51 16.65 -3.75
N LEU A 536 -3.04 16.96 -2.57
CA LEU A 536 -4.47 16.87 -2.26
C LEU A 536 -5.29 17.71 -3.25
N ARG A 537 -4.89 18.98 -3.44
CA ARG A 537 -5.54 19.87 -4.43
C ARG A 537 -5.39 19.36 -5.86
N ALA A 538 -4.26 18.74 -6.21
CA ALA A 538 -4.07 18.15 -7.54
C ALA A 538 -5.01 16.96 -7.77
N ALA A 539 -5.12 16.04 -6.81
CA ALA A 539 -6.04 14.92 -6.87
C ALA A 539 -7.49 15.38 -7.06
N ASN A 540 -7.91 16.40 -6.30
CA ASN A 540 -9.25 16.98 -6.43
C ASN A 540 -9.50 17.60 -7.81
N ARG A 541 -8.54 18.38 -8.33
CA ARG A 541 -8.66 18.97 -9.67
C ARG A 541 -8.81 17.89 -10.74
N THR A 542 -8.10 16.77 -10.64
CA THR A 542 -8.23 15.65 -11.58
C THR A 542 -9.64 15.07 -11.56
N ILE A 543 -10.21 14.83 -10.38
CA ILE A 543 -11.58 14.32 -10.25
C ILE A 543 -12.58 15.35 -10.78
N ARG A 544 -12.46 16.61 -10.37
CA ARG A 544 -13.37 17.69 -10.78
C ARG A 544 -13.36 17.90 -12.30
N ALA A 545 -12.19 17.84 -12.93
CA ALA A 545 -12.05 17.97 -14.38
C ALA A 545 -12.82 16.87 -15.13
N VAL A 546 -12.76 15.63 -14.64
CA VAL A 546 -13.58 14.53 -15.18
C VAL A 546 -15.06 14.83 -14.96
N LEU A 547 -15.49 15.18 -13.75
CA LEU A 547 -16.91 15.38 -13.43
C LEU A 547 -17.55 16.61 -14.11
N ALA A 548 -16.76 17.60 -14.51
CA ALA A 548 -17.22 18.82 -15.18
C ALA A 548 -17.33 18.69 -16.71
N ALA A 549 -16.76 17.63 -17.30
CA ALA A 549 -16.80 17.45 -18.74
C ALA A 549 -18.25 17.18 -19.24
N PRO A 550 -18.66 17.72 -20.41
CA PRO A 550 -20.02 17.51 -20.95
C PRO A 550 -20.36 16.05 -21.23
N ASP A 551 -19.36 15.24 -21.59
CA ASP A 551 -19.46 13.79 -21.76
C ASP A 551 -18.29 13.12 -21.01
N PRO A 552 -18.35 13.06 -19.66
CA PRO A 552 -17.21 12.80 -18.79
C PRO A 552 -16.59 11.41 -18.97
N PHE A 553 -17.30 10.52 -19.66
CA PHE A 553 -16.86 9.16 -19.94
C PHE A 553 -17.08 8.74 -21.39
N GLY A 554 -17.66 9.60 -22.23
CA GLY A 554 -18.03 9.22 -23.59
C GLY A 554 -17.16 9.76 -24.69
N ALA A 555 -16.01 10.39 -24.44
CA ALA A 555 -15.03 10.63 -25.51
C ALA A 555 -14.77 9.33 -26.30
N GLY A 556 -15.21 9.28 -27.56
CA GLY A 556 -15.37 8.06 -28.36
C GLY A 556 -14.08 7.31 -28.69
N ASP A 557 -14.23 6.18 -29.37
CA ASP A 557 -13.14 5.48 -30.04
C ASP A 557 -12.38 6.38 -31.03
N SER A 558 -11.15 5.99 -31.38
CA SER A 558 -10.44 6.38 -32.63
C SER A 558 -9.64 7.69 -32.71
N ALA A 559 -9.44 8.47 -31.65
CA ALA A 559 -8.34 9.45 -31.69
C ALA A 559 -7.04 8.74 -31.27
N THR A 560 -6.19 8.40 -32.24
CA THR A 560 -4.79 8.11 -31.97
C THR A 560 -4.24 9.21 -31.07
N ILE A 561 -3.79 8.84 -29.87
CA ILE A 561 -3.27 9.81 -28.93
C ILE A 561 -2.03 10.47 -29.49
N GLY A 562 -1.75 11.72 -29.15
CA GLY A 562 -0.46 12.34 -29.49
C GLY A 562 0.64 11.91 -28.52
N PHE A 563 1.90 12.13 -28.88
CA PHE A 563 3.04 11.85 -28.00
C PHE A 563 2.95 12.54 -26.62
N ALA A 564 2.39 13.77 -26.56
CA ALA A 564 2.17 14.46 -25.28
C ALA A 564 1.25 13.68 -24.33
N GLN A 565 0.24 13.00 -24.87
CA GLN A 565 -0.67 12.16 -24.08
C GLN A 565 -0.01 10.84 -23.67
N VAL A 566 0.93 10.30 -24.47
CA VAL A 566 1.78 9.18 -24.06
C VAL A 566 2.60 9.57 -22.84
N VAL A 567 3.27 10.73 -22.88
CA VAL A 567 4.02 11.29 -21.74
C VAL A 567 3.13 11.47 -20.51
N GLU A 568 1.93 12.01 -20.69
CA GLU A 568 0.97 12.19 -19.59
C GLU A 568 0.58 10.85 -18.95
N ILE A 569 0.31 9.82 -19.74
CA ILE A 569 -0.01 8.48 -19.22
C ILE A 569 1.17 7.93 -18.40
N LEU A 570 2.41 8.08 -18.90
CA LEU A 570 3.61 7.62 -18.21
C LEU A 570 3.89 8.42 -16.93
N ASP A 571 3.69 9.73 -16.94
CA ASP A 571 3.86 10.56 -15.76
C ASP A 571 2.82 10.24 -14.68
N GLN A 572 1.55 10.07 -15.06
CA GLN A 572 0.52 9.67 -14.11
C GLN A 572 0.82 8.30 -13.49
N ALA A 573 1.45 7.39 -14.24
CA ALA A 573 1.84 6.08 -13.74
C ALA A 573 2.90 6.13 -12.61
N VAL A 574 3.68 7.22 -12.52
CA VAL A 574 4.79 7.35 -11.57
C VAL A 574 4.59 8.49 -10.56
N GLY A 575 3.35 8.91 -10.31
CA GLY A 575 3.03 9.97 -9.34
C GLY A 575 3.10 11.40 -9.90
N GLY A 576 2.96 11.55 -11.21
CA GLY A 576 2.87 12.81 -11.95
C GLY A 576 4.19 13.31 -12.54
N PRO A 577 4.19 14.50 -13.19
CA PRO A 577 5.38 15.07 -13.85
C PRO A 577 6.57 15.33 -12.93
N ALA A 578 6.32 15.49 -11.62
CA ALA A 578 7.34 15.65 -10.59
C ALA A 578 7.64 14.34 -9.83
N GLY A 579 7.02 13.23 -10.23
CA GLY A 579 7.24 11.90 -9.63
C GLY A 579 8.66 11.42 -9.90
N ALA A 580 9.37 10.98 -8.85
CA ALA A 580 10.73 10.49 -8.99
C ALA A 580 10.73 9.07 -9.57
N VAL A 581 11.48 8.86 -10.66
CA VAL A 581 11.74 7.52 -11.22
C VAL A 581 13.20 7.20 -10.97
N GLY A 582 13.42 6.11 -10.23
CA GLY A 582 14.75 5.69 -9.82
C GLY A 582 15.61 5.14 -10.96
N PRO A 583 16.88 4.82 -10.69
CA PRO A 583 17.69 3.98 -11.57
C PRO A 583 16.99 2.61 -11.81
N PRO A 584 17.27 1.94 -12.94
CA PRO A 584 18.40 2.19 -13.83
C PRO A 584 18.13 3.18 -14.98
N HIS A 585 16.87 3.55 -15.27
CA HIS A 585 16.54 4.32 -16.48
C HIS A 585 15.98 5.73 -16.25
N ARG A 586 15.57 6.08 -15.01
CA ARG A 586 14.93 7.38 -14.69
C ARG A 586 13.69 7.64 -15.56
N ALA A 587 13.12 8.85 -15.49
CA ALA A 587 11.95 9.25 -16.28
C ALA A 587 12.36 9.68 -17.70
N PHE A 588 12.97 8.76 -18.45
CA PHE A 588 13.62 9.04 -19.73
C PHE A 588 12.70 9.70 -20.78
N TRP A 589 11.38 9.56 -20.64
CA TRP A 589 10.39 10.15 -21.55
C TRP A 589 10.23 11.66 -21.39
N ARG A 590 10.66 12.22 -20.24
CA ARG A 590 10.54 13.65 -19.96
C ARG A 590 11.57 14.42 -20.77
N GLY A 591 11.11 15.44 -21.50
CA GLY A 591 11.98 16.31 -22.29
C GLY A 591 12.44 15.74 -23.62
N LEU A 592 12.02 14.52 -24.00
CA LEU A 592 12.23 13.99 -25.34
C LEU A 592 11.18 14.53 -26.31
N THR A 593 11.55 14.66 -27.58
CA THR A 593 10.58 14.76 -28.68
C THR A 593 9.98 13.40 -28.99
N ARG A 594 8.89 13.37 -29.78
CA ARG A 594 8.29 12.11 -30.26
C ARG A 594 9.33 11.20 -30.90
N ASP A 595 10.11 11.72 -31.83
CA ASP A 595 11.08 10.92 -32.58
C ASP A 595 12.24 10.45 -31.70
N GLN A 596 12.68 11.29 -30.76
CA GLN A 596 13.70 10.90 -29.77
C GLN A 596 13.20 9.80 -28.84
N PHE A 597 11.93 9.86 -28.42
CA PHE A 597 11.32 8.81 -27.61
C PHE A 597 11.18 7.49 -28.37
N VAL A 598 10.73 7.55 -29.63
CA VAL A 598 10.60 6.37 -30.50
C VAL A 598 11.95 5.72 -30.77
N ALA A 599 13.02 6.51 -30.97
CA ALA A 599 14.38 6.03 -31.16
C ALA A 599 15.10 5.65 -29.85
N HIS A 600 14.48 5.90 -28.68
CA HIS A 600 15.14 5.71 -27.39
C HIS A 600 15.41 4.23 -27.11
N LYS A 601 16.51 3.99 -26.38
CA LYS A 601 16.88 2.66 -25.90
C LYS A 601 16.99 2.68 -24.39
N VAL A 602 16.40 1.69 -23.75
CA VAL A 602 16.52 1.46 -22.31
C VAL A 602 17.38 0.22 -22.12
N LEU A 603 18.50 0.37 -21.40
CA LEU A 603 19.46 -0.72 -21.17
C LEU A 603 19.96 -1.40 -22.47
N GLY A 604 20.07 -0.63 -23.56
CA GLY A 604 20.50 -1.14 -24.87
C GLY A 604 19.39 -1.72 -25.76
N HIS A 605 18.17 -1.90 -25.23
CA HIS A 605 17.03 -2.43 -25.98
C HIS A 605 16.14 -1.33 -26.53
N SER A 606 15.64 -1.51 -27.76
CA SER A 606 14.70 -0.58 -28.39
C SER A 606 13.39 -0.53 -27.62
N LEU A 607 12.96 0.68 -27.28
CA LEU A 607 11.75 0.91 -26.49
C LEU A 607 10.47 0.64 -27.28
N VAL A 608 10.42 1.15 -28.52
CA VAL A 608 9.26 1.14 -29.40
C VAL A 608 9.60 0.42 -30.70
N ALA A 609 8.75 -0.53 -31.09
CA ALA A 609 8.72 -1.11 -32.42
C ALA A 609 7.58 -0.45 -33.21
N VAL A 610 7.90 0.58 -34.00
CA VAL A 610 6.90 1.38 -34.73
C VAL A 610 6.02 0.48 -35.60
N GLY A 611 4.70 0.65 -35.53
CA GLY A 611 3.73 -0.20 -36.23
C GLY A 611 3.47 -1.55 -35.57
N ASN A 612 4.11 -1.85 -34.43
CA ASN A 612 3.92 -3.07 -33.66
C ASN A 612 3.86 -2.75 -32.15
N GLY A 613 2.70 -2.25 -31.72
CA GLY A 613 2.41 -1.91 -30.34
C GLY A 613 2.56 -3.10 -29.40
N ALA A 614 1.89 -4.23 -29.70
CA ALA A 614 1.98 -5.45 -28.90
C ALA A 614 3.42 -5.99 -28.76
N GLY A 615 4.25 -5.83 -29.80
CA GLY A 615 5.64 -6.24 -29.81
C GLY A 615 6.60 -5.29 -29.09
N SER A 616 6.19 -4.06 -28.79
CA SER A 616 7.05 -3.01 -28.22
C SER A 616 7.40 -3.28 -26.76
N ALA A 617 8.67 -3.11 -26.40
CA ALA A 617 9.16 -3.32 -25.03
C ALA A 617 8.43 -2.46 -24.01
N LEU A 618 8.07 -1.22 -24.38
CA LEU A 618 7.24 -0.33 -23.55
C LEU A 618 5.90 -0.97 -23.18
N VAL A 619 5.16 -1.50 -24.16
CA VAL A 619 3.82 -2.07 -23.93
C VAL A 619 3.93 -3.34 -23.10
N LYS A 620 4.89 -4.22 -23.42
CA LYS A 620 5.16 -5.45 -22.65
C LYS A 620 5.52 -5.15 -21.20
N ALA A 621 6.34 -4.13 -20.96
CA ALA A 621 6.72 -3.70 -19.61
C ALA A 621 5.52 -3.23 -18.78
N LEU A 622 4.61 -2.47 -19.40
CA LEU A 622 3.41 -1.96 -18.73
C LEU A 622 2.38 -3.08 -18.46
N LYS A 623 2.22 -4.04 -19.38
CA LYS A 623 1.34 -5.22 -19.22
C LYS A 623 1.92 -6.27 -18.28
N GLY A 624 3.24 -6.35 -18.15
CA GLY A 624 3.93 -7.42 -17.43
C GLY A 624 4.04 -8.70 -18.26
N GLU A 625 4.21 -8.56 -19.57
CA GLU A 625 4.42 -9.68 -20.49
C GLU A 625 5.93 -9.99 -20.63
N PRO A 626 6.33 -11.23 -20.98
CA PRO A 626 7.73 -11.60 -21.11
C PRO A 626 8.54 -10.62 -21.98
N PRO A 627 9.72 -10.14 -21.50
CA PRO A 627 10.46 -10.57 -20.31
C PRO A 627 10.10 -9.86 -18.98
N PHE A 628 9.00 -9.09 -18.92
CA PHE A 628 8.57 -8.27 -17.76
C PHE A 628 7.53 -8.95 -16.85
N ASP A 629 7.36 -10.27 -16.96
CA ASP A 629 6.43 -11.09 -16.19
C ASP A 629 6.99 -11.52 -14.82
N GLY A 630 8.16 -11.00 -14.45
CA GLY A 630 8.90 -11.37 -13.24
C GLY A 630 9.93 -12.47 -13.45
N SER A 631 10.04 -13.06 -14.66
CA SER A 631 11.07 -14.06 -14.98
C SER A 631 12.47 -13.44 -15.14
N GLU A 632 12.56 -12.29 -15.80
CA GLU A 632 13.80 -11.55 -16.02
C GLU A 632 13.69 -10.12 -15.47
N PHE A 633 12.55 -9.45 -15.73
CA PHE A 633 12.24 -8.13 -15.20
C PHE A 633 10.85 -8.11 -14.56
N PRO A 634 10.62 -7.29 -13.53
CA PRO A 634 9.28 -7.07 -12.98
C PRO A 634 8.43 -6.17 -13.89
N ARG A 635 7.09 -6.26 -13.76
CA ARG A 635 6.12 -5.36 -14.40
C ARG A 635 6.39 -3.90 -13.99
N MET A 636 6.33 -3.00 -14.96
CA MET A 636 6.50 -1.56 -14.74
C MET A 636 5.16 -0.83 -14.60
N PRO A 637 5.09 0.28 -13.85
CA PRO A 637 6.13 0.81 -12.96
C PRO A 637 6.28 -0.02 -11.66
N VAL A 638 7.52 -0.32 -11.27
CA VAL A 638 7.83 -1.05 -10.03
C VAL A 638 7.50 -0.18 -8.81
N GLY A 639 6.81 -0.76 -7.83
CA GLY A 639 6.42 -0.05 -6.61
C GLY A 639 5.30 0.97 -6.79
N SER A 640 4.68 1.05 -7.98
CA SER A 640 3.52 1.89 -8.30
C SER A 640 2.37 1.04 -8.88
N PRO A 641 1.12 1.54 -8.87
CA PRO A 641 0.00 0.86 -9.51
C PRO A 641 0.28 0.51 -10.98
N PRO A 642 -0.29 -0.58 -11.49
CA PRO A 642 -0.34 -0.80 -12.92
C PRO A 642 -1.02 0.34 -13.66
N VAL A 643 -0.51 0.59 -14.86
CA VAL A 643 -1.18 1.48 -15.80
C VAL A 643 -2.49 0.79 -16.22
N PRO A 644 -3.64 1.47 -16.11
CA PRO A 644 -4.92 0.93 -16.55
C PRO A 644 -4.87 0.41 -17.99
N GLY A 645 -5.48 -0.75 -18.24
CA GLY A 645 -5.41 -1.45 -19.53
C GLY A 645 -5.92 -0.62 -20.72
N ASP A 646 -6.91 0.25 -20.51
CA ASP A 646 -7.41 1.18 -21.53
C ASP A 646 -6.34 2.21 -21.94
N ARG A 647 -5.50 2.66 -21.01
CA ARG A 647 -4.40 3.60 -21.29
C ARG A 647 -3.24 2.90 -21.99
N ILE A 648 -2.92 1.66 -21.60
CA ILE A 648 -1.96 0.83 -22.32
C ILE A 648 -2.43 0.62 -23.76
N ALA A 649 -3.71 0.28 -23.96
CA ALA A 649 -4.31 0.11 -25.28
C ALA A 649 -4.24 1.38 -26.14
N ARG A 650 -4.29 2.57 -25.53
CA ARG A 650 -4.08 3.85 -26.25
C ARG A 650 -2.63 4.03 -26.70
N ILE A 651 -1.64 3.66 -25.87
CA ILE A 651 -0.22 3.66 -26.26
C ILE A 651 0.03 2.63 -27.37
N GLU A 652 -0.55 1.42 -27.25
CA GLU A 652 -0.45 0.36 -28.23
C GLU A 652 -1.00 0.80 -29.60
N LYS A 653 -2.24 1.32 -29.64
CA LYS A 653 -2.84 1.90 -30.85
C LYS A 653 -2.05 3.09 -31.42
N TRP A 654 -1.43 3.89 -30.56
CA TRP A 654 -0.56 4.98 -31.01
C TRP A 654 0.69 4.46 -31.72
N ILE A 655 1.32 3.41 -31.19
CA ILE A 655 2.47 2.77 -31.82
C ILE A 655 2.06 2.13 -33.16
N ASP A 656 0.94 1.40 -33.17
CA ASP A 656 0.39 0.76 -34.37
C ASP A 656 0.10 1.78 -35.48
N ALA A 657 -0.34 2.98 -35.11
CA ALA A 657 -0.60 4.07 -36.05
C ALA A 657 0.67 4.80 -36.55
N GLY A 658 1.86 4.29 -36.27
CA GLY A 658 3.12 4.93 -36.68
C GLY A 658 3.59 6.04 -35.75
N CYS A 659 3.14 6.02 -34.49
CA CYS A 659 3.47 7.00 -33.44
C CYS A 659 3.11 8.45 -33.84
N PRO A 660 1.88 8.76 -34.28
CA PRO A 660 1.51 10.07 -34.78
C PRO A 660 1.61 11.17 -33.71
N GLY A 661 2.02 12.36 -34.11
CA GLY A 661 2.11 13.54 -33.26
C GLY A 661 2.66 14.72 -34.06
N ALA A 662 1.98 15.87 -34.00
CA ALA A 662 2.44 17.10 -34.62
C ALA A 662 3.81 17.52 -34.04
N ALA A 663 4.61 18.21 -34.87
CA ALA A 663 5.79 18.94 -34.39
C ALA A 663 5.39 19.88 -33.24
N ALA A 664 6.18 19.81 -32.17
CA ALA A 664 6.12 20.47 -30.87
C ALA A 664 5.17 21.69 -30.72
N PRO A 665 4.40 21.81 -29.61
CA PRO A 665 4.39 23.09 -28.89
C PRO A 665 5.84 23.34 -28.43
N THR A 666 6.42 24.46 -28.86
CA THR A 666 7.83 24.80 -28.64
C THR A 666 8.27 24.48 -27.22
N ALA A 667 9.26 23.60 -27.08
CA ALA A 667 9.97 23.44 -25.81
C ALA A 667 10.37 24.84 -25.31
N PRO A 668 10.26 25.11 -23.99
CA PRO A 668 10.63 26.41 -23.47
C PRO A 668 12.04 26.74 -23.94
N THR A 669 12.18 27.87 -24.62
CA THR A 669 13.44 28.34 -25.17
C THR A 669 14.51 28.39 -24.07
N PRO A 670 15.80 28.28 -24.40
CA PRO A 670 16.85 28.43 -23.40
C PRO A 670 16.72 29.72 -22.57
N ARG A 671 16.17 30.79 -23.17
CA ARG A 671 15.81 32.03 -22.47
C ARG A 671 14.70 31.84 -21.43
N GLU A 672 13.62 31.12 -21.76
CA GLU A 672 12.52 30.84 -20.83
C GLU A 672 12.97 29.91 -19.69
N GLN A 673 13.79 28.89 -19.99
CA GLN A 673 14.39 28.02 -18.98
C GLN A 673 15.29 28.83 -18.02
N MET A 674 16.05 29.80 -18.54
CA MET A 674 16.87 30.68 -17.72
C MET A 674 16.03 31.59 -16.81
N ILE A 675 14.87 32.09 -17.27
CA ILE A 675 13.96 32.90 -16.44
C ILE A 675 13.40 32.08 -15.28
N GLU A 676 12.98 30.85 -15.53
CA GLU A 676 12.49 29.96 -14.46
C GLU A 676 13.59 29.60 -13.46
N LEU A 677 14.83 29.42 -13.93
CA LEU A 677 15.97 29.24 -13.05
C LEU A 677 16.22 30.48 -12.17
N LEU A 678 16.16 31.69 -12.74
CA LEU A 678 16.31 32.94 -11.99
C LEU A 678 15.20 33.11 -10.94
N LYS A 679 13.96 32.71 -11.23
CA LYS A 679 12.86 32.67 -10.25
C LYS A 679 13.19 31.73 -9.09
N ALA A 680 13.63 30.51 -9.38
CA ALA A 680 14.00 29.52 -8.37
C ALA A 680 15.18 29.97 -7.49
N LYS A 681 16.12 30.75 -8.06
CA LYS A 681 17.30 31.29 -7.34
C LYS A 681 17.09 32.66 -6.71
N ARG A 682 15.87 33.22 -6.73
CA ARG A 682 15.52 34.49 -6.08
C ARG A 682 15.94 34.56 -4.59
N PRO A 683 15.82 33.50 -3.76
CA PRO A 683 16.29 33.55 -2.37
C PRO A 683 17.81 33.72 -2.24
N LEU A 684 18.58 33.17 -3.19
CA LEU A 684 20.05 33.31 -3.22
C LEU A 684 20.44 34.74 -3.59
N ALA A 685 19.72 35.35 -4.54
CA ALA A 685 19.96 36.72 -4.99
C ALA A 685 19.56 37.80 -3.97
N ARG A 686 18.63 37.51 -3.05
CA ARG A 686 18.15 38.44 -2.00
C ARG A 686 19.02 38.46 -0.73
N SER A 687 20.12 37.73 -0.69
CA SER A 687 21.00 37.73 0.49
C SER A 687 21.63 39.12 0.70
N PRO A 688 21.34 39.82 1.83
CA PRO A 688 21.69 41.23 2.03
C PRO A 688 23.18 41.56 1.93
N GLY A 689 24.06 40.56 2.09
CA GLY A 689 25.52 40.74 2.05
C GLY A 689 26.20 40.45 0.70
N ARG A 690 25.49 39.95 -0.33
CA ARG A 690 26.14 39.51 -1.60
C ARG A 690 25.72 40.25 -2.86
N HIS A 691 24.45 40.64 -2.95
CA HIS A 691 23.91 41.33 -4.15
C HIS A 691 23.14 42.62 -3.82
N GLY A 692 23.13 43.03 -2.55
CA GLY A 692 22.50 44.26 -2.06
C GLY A 692 23.20 45.57 -2.48
N GLY A 693 24.38 45.48 -3.11
CA GLY A 693 25.14 46.64 -3.59
C GLY A 693 25.65 46.52 -5.03
N VAL A 694 25.20 45.52 -5.79
CA VAL A 694 25.65 45.30 -7.18
C VAL A 694 24.83 46.19 -8.12
N PRO A 695 25.43 47.18 -8.81
CA PRO A 695 24.70 48.03 -9.75
C PRO A 695 24.28 47.25 -10.99
N ALA A 696 23.01 47.33 -11.36
CA ALA A 696 22.43 46.68 -12.54
C ALA A 696 21.39 47.61 -13.18
N GLY A 697 21.73 48.22 -14.32
CA GLY A 697 20.78 49.00 -15.12
C GLY A 697 20.17 50.22 -14.43
N GLY A 698 20.95 50.94 -13.61
CA GLY A 698 20.49 52.13 -12.87
C GLY A 698 19.85 51.84 -11.51
N GLU A 699 19.66 50.56 -11.15
CA GLU A 699 19.22 50.10 -9.84
C GLU A 699 20.21 49.06 -9.26
N VAL A 700 19.84 48.43 -8.14
CA VAL A 700 20.62 47.34 -7.54
C VAL A 700 20.04 45.99 -7.99
N LEU A 701 20.89 45.01 -8.28
CA LEU A 701 20.49 43.67 -8.75
C LEU A 701 19.45 43.01 -7.84
N SER A 702 19.60 43.14 -6.50
CA SER A 702 18.61 42.62 -5.55
C SER A 702 17.20 43.19 -5.79
N THR A 703 17.07 44.50 -6.04
CA THR A 703 15.81 45.18 -6.37
C THR A 703 15.15 44.61 -7.63
N LEU A 704 15.93 44.31 -8.68
CA LEU A 704 15.41 43.70 -9.91
C LEU A 704 14.80 42.31 -9.64
N PHE A 705 15.39 41.52 -8.73
CA PHE A 705 14.82 40.25 -8.27
C PHE A 705 13.59 40.43 -7.37
N GLU A 706 13.48 41.54 -6.64
CA GLU A 706 12.29 41.84 -5.83
C GLU A 706 11.09 42.18 -6.71
N GLN A 707 11.32 42.99 -7.74
CA GLN A 707 10.31 43.45 -8.71
C GLN A 707 10.05 42.46 -9.85
N GLU A 708 10.70 41.30 -9.85
CA GLU A 708 10.54 40.24 -10.86
C GLU A 708 10.87 40.70 -12.30
N ARG A 709 11.80 41.65 -12.42
CA ARG A 709 12.24 42.24 -13.69
C ARG A 709 13.29 41.37 -14.41
N TYR A 710 12.91 40.14 -14.74
CA TYR A 710 13.83 39.14 -15.28
C TYR A 710 14.46 39.50 -16.63
N ALA A 711 13.79 40.29 -17.47
CA ALA A 711 14.39 40.78 -18.71
C ALA A 711 15.63 41.67 -18.44
N ASP A 712 15.53 42.54 -17.44
CA ASP A 712 16.59 43.47 -17.06
C ASP A 712 17.74 42.73 -16.34
N ILE A 713 17.43 41.67 -15.60
CA ILE A 713 18.44 40.78 -15.00
C ILE A 713 19.24 40.06 -16.09
N LEU A 714 18.56 39.52 -17.12
CA LEU A 714 19.24 38.88 -18.24
C LEU A 714 20.11 39.88 -19.02
N GLN A 715 19.62 41.11 -19.21
CA GLN A 715 20.40 42.18 -19.83
C GLN A 715 21.65 42.50 -19.00
N PHE A 716 21.52 42.66 -17.68
CA PHE A 716 22.65 42.86 -16.78
C PHE A 716 23.68 41.72 -16.88
N LEU A 717 23.23 40.46 -16.89
CA LEU A 717 24.12 39.31 -17.04
C LEU A 717 24.88 39.32 -18.38
N GLN A 718 24.28 39.86 -19.43
CA GLN A 718 24.91 39.98 -20.76
C GLN A 718 25.89 41.15 -20.86
N THR A 719 25.73 42.20 -20.05
CA THR A 719 26.56 43.42 -20.13
C THR A 719 27.55 43.57 -18.97
N GLY A 720 27.36 42.86 -17.87
CA GLY A 720 28.16 42.97 -16.66
C GLY A 720 29.42 42.10 -16.67
N ALA A 721 30.32 42.36 -15.72
CA ALA A 721 31.52 41.57 -15.47
C ALA A 721 31.52 40.99 -14.05
N ALA A 722 32.15 39.84 -13.87
CA ALA A 722 32.29 39.19 -12.58
C ALA A 722 33.27 39.99 -11.69
N GLY A 723 32.84 40.33 -10.48
CA GLY A 723 33.63 41.13 -9.52
C GLY A 723 34.35 40.32 -8.45
N LEU A 724 34.40 38.99 -8.56
CA LEU A 724 35.04 38.10 -7.59
C LEU A 724 35.88 37.03 -8.29
N PRO A 725 37.01 36.59 -7.70
CA PRO A 725 37.75 35.41 -8.15
C PRO A 725 36.90 34.11 -8.12
N PRO A 726 37.21 33.08 -8.93
CA PRO A 726 38.30 32.99 -9.89
C PRO A 726 38.01 33.67 -11.25
N ALA A 727 36.83 34.28 -11.40
CA ALA A 727 36.37 34.85 -12.66
C ALA A 727 36.46 36.40 -12.72
N GLU A 728 37.21 37.03 -11.80
CA GLU A 728 37.25 38.48 -11.67
C GLU A 728 37.66 39.16 -12.99
N GLY A 729 36.92 40.18 -13.42
CA GLY A 729 37.15 40.90 -14.67
C GLY A 729 36.64 40.21 -15.94
N THR A 730 36.14 38.97 -15.86
CA THR A 730 35.52 38.28 -17.01
C THR A 730 34.08 38.75 -17.23
N PRO A 731 33.57 38.81 -18.48
CA PRO A 731 32.16 39.05 -18.73
C PRO A 731 31.30 38.01 -18.01
N LEU A 732 30.22 38.42 -17.34
CA LEU A 732 29.30 37.50 -16.67
C LEU A 732 28.75 36.45 -17.64
N VAL A 733 28.48 36.87 -18.88
CA VAL A 733 28.11 36.00 -19.99
C VAL A 733 28.94 36.37 -21.22
N ALA A 734 29.71 35.41 -21.72
CA ALA A 734 30.34 35.44 -23.03
C ALA A 734 29.49 34.57 -23.98
N PRO A 735 28.76 35.15 -24.96
CA PRO A 735 27.89 34.41 -25.86
C PRO A 735 28.61 33.23 -26.53
N LYS A 736 27.95 32.07 -26.58
CA LYS A 736 28.50 30.80 -27.11
C LYS A 736 29.77 30.29 -26.42
N ASN A 737 30.14 30.85 -25.27
CA ASN A 737 31.35 30.47 -24.55
C ASN A 737 31.10 30.35 -23.03
N PRO A 738 30.49 29.24 -22.56
CA PRO A 738 30.30 28.97 -21.13
C PRO A 738 31.62 28.99 -20.35
N GLY A 739 32.70 28.42 -20.91
CA GLY A 739 34.02 28.39 -20.27
C GLY A 739 34.66 29.78 -20.10
N GLY A 740 34.26 30.77 -20.89
CA GLY A 740 34.67 32.18 -20.77
C GLY A 740 33.65 33.07 -20.06
N SER A 741 32.54 32.51 -19.56
CA SER A 741 31.48 33.25 -18.89
C SER A 741 31.66 33.23 -17.38
N GLY A 742 31.84 34.40 -16.77
CA GLY A 742 32.08 34.54 -15.35
C GLY A 742 30.96 33.95 -14.48
N LEU A 743 29.69 34.02 -14.91
CA LEU A 743 28.58 33.36 -14.22
C LEU A 743 28.77 31.84 -14.19
N PHE A 744 29.11 31.24 -15.33
CA PHE A 744 29.29 29.79 -15.46
C PHE A 744 30.49 29.30 -14.65
N ILE A 745 31.60 30.04 -14.69
CA ILE A 745 32.79 29.76 -13.87
C ILE A 745 32.44 29.85 -12.38
N GLN A 746 31.68 30.86 -11.96
CA GLN A 746 31.33 31.05 -10.55
C GLN A 746 30.44 29.93 -9.98
N ILE A 747 29.50 29.39 -10.77
CA ILE A 747 28.59 28.32 -10.32
C ILE A 747 29.22 26.92 -10.41
N THR A 748 30.26 26.73 -11.22
CA THR A 748 30.93 25.43 -11.41
C THR A 748 32.21 25.28 -10.61
N ALA A 749 32.99 26.35 -10.48
CA ALA A 749 34.33 26.32 -9.88
C ALA A 749 34.64 27.51 -8.96
N GLY A 750 33.70 28.44 -8.75
CA GLY A 750 33.89 29.64 -7.94
C GLY A 750 33.07 29.68 -6.66
N VAL A 751 32.79 30.87 -6.15
CA VAL A 751 32.15 31.08 -4.84
C VAL A 751 30.67 30.66 -4.78
N MET A 752 30.07 30.33 -5.93
CA MET A 752 28.70 29.83 -6.04
C MET A 752 28.62 28.31 -6.26
N THR A 753 29.75 27.60 -6.21
CA THR A 753 29.80 26.14 -6.31
C THR A 753 28.92 25.49 -5.23
N GLY A 754 28.15 24.46 -5.61
CA GLY A 754 27.22 23.75 -4.72
C GLY A 754 25.89 24.50 -4.45
N ARG A 755 25.69 25.69 -5.05
CA ARG A 755 24.41 26.42 -4.99
C ARG A 755 23.49 26.17 -6.19
N PHE A 756 24.01 25.51 -7.22
CA PHE A 756 23.31 25.06 -8.42
C PHE A 756 23.47 23.54 -8.55
N THR A 757 22.39 22.83 -8.89
CA THR A 757 22.45 21.41 -9.26
C THR A 757 23.04 21.23 -10.65
N ALA A 758 23.42 20.01 -11.02
CA ALA A 758 23.93 19.71 -12.36
C ALA A 758 22.93 20.11 -13.46
N ASP A 759 21.63 19.89 -13.25
CA ASP A 759 20.57 20.26 -14.21
C ASP A 759 20.44 21.78 -14.35
N GLU A 760 20.58 22.52 -13.25
CA GLU A 760 20.54 23.98 -13.25
C GLU A 760 21.77 24.59 -13.91
N VAL A 761 22.96 24.01 -13.71
CA VAL A 761 24.19 24.40 -14.44
C VAL A 761 24.00 24.17 -15.94
N ALA A 762 23.40 23.05 -16.34
CA ALA A 762 23.12 22.75 -17.75
C ALA A 762 22.09 23.72 -18.37
N VAL A 763 21.15 24.28 -17.59
CA VAL A 763 20.26 25.36 -18.05
C VAL A 763 21.05 26.63 -18.36
N VAL A 764 21.96 27.04 -17.47
CA VAL A 764 22.83 28.21 -17.68
C VAL A 764 23.72 28.01 -18.92
N GLU A 765 24.31 26.82 -19.06
CA GLU A 765 25.13 26.46 -20.22
C GLU A 765 24.35 26.55 -21.54
N ARG A 766 23.16 25.94 -21.60
CA ARG A 766 22.28 25.99 -22.78
C ARG A 766 21.86 27.41 -23.13
N TRP A 767 21.59 28.24 -22.12
CA TRP A 767 21.26 29.64 -22.35
C TRP A 767 22.46 30.41 -22.91
N ILE A 768 23.65 30.30 -22.33
CA ILE A 768 24.87 30.95 -22.83
C ILE A 768 25.17 30.52 -24.27
N ASN A 769 25.02 29.23 -24.59
CA ASN A 769 25.21 28.69 -25.93
C ASN A 769 24.15 29.15 -26.94
N SER A 770 22.98 29.60 -26.47
CA SER A 770 21.89 30.09 -27.32
C SER A 770 22.00 31.57 -27.70
N LEU A 771 22.80 32.34 -26.96
CA LEU A 771 23.16 33.73 -27.25
C LEU A 771 24.24 33.76 -28.32
#